data_AF-A0A7G3ZAJ1-F1
#
_entry.id   AF-A0A7G3ZAJ1-F1
#
_cell.length_a   1.000
_cell.length_b   1.000
_cell.length_c   1.000
_cell.angle_alpha   90.00
_cell.angle_beta   90.00
_cell.angle_gamma   90.00
#
_symmetry.space_group_name_H-M   'P 1'
#
loop_
_entity.id
_entity.type
_entity.pdbx_description
1 polymer ?
#
loop_
_entity_poly.entity_id
_entity_poly.type
_entity_poly.pdbx_seq_one_letter_code
_entity_poly.pdbx_strand_id
1 'polypeptide(L)'
;MILPLDFDEDEGYRDFRPRVPKRQRLPPVVQLCKEMMPDIRTIGESVKAFEEDIKFLSDAIVNEYGHEDYFNNALLKTFRAVVLEQPHKQPAIALLTMVVNGRNEVAAKSVINYFFEELQNCCKESIDENFEVRSNETGPWNKAKLLLRFLSLLSPILLKDDPLGLYQKFFQLSVELNKMEGSKRNALSEELYTNTLLNIPYLFFFNREDENLQNRVEEMISFVESEYEVKKTDISLLKEYNKNSPYESYELVEGVLSNVKRALANNMEQLSRLFPDLRHLLPEQKNEHGFNEAFELPSAEILKPFSGLDMGFGSVDSMWKNPRYAFHVYLPNSAGDFETVVPVTTYAGQLLNDIIIDITESMEFNRKEVARQVITLDLFFKPGIFAEPGESIAQLAATYEENPLATTFKIEDLAIETILGLIFKLPDVSQPFAYFYTLLVEICQNSPKAIAPVFGRAFRFFYNNLDNLDLELKSRYLDWFSIQMSNFNFSWKWKEWEDDSIRFGKSFYCAKLNFAKNLIRKELRLTSNTLDVEDSLPEEFKKYLDSSYVPREQVHEFYQSLFSEAHVVDIEEIKKNSLYFMQESVPFHEEVRQILDYIHKANDVREVIELETILDDMKQKYGAVIRDFDRFVIVLLVQTVVYSGSRSLSHANKYISDLKDDMATIFGKLQMDNDAKEFLTVEAVLRFWNSNSQNGFLISDAFKHAGLIKPEAIFAFSFTEYDNKNNGLVDGTSIESTFRNLSQHSNNVECLEYVFERLCIITNETIAQLQVPAEEEIVCPTISDDMEIDLEEELPRLDLIWKYETSVSFIKSILRKYAAQYRPLADKLREGLSTAVPHQQTRNQFLTWIDEIYQI
;
A
#
# COMPACT_ATOMS: atom_id res chain seq x y z
N MET A 1 87.94 15.06 5.86
CA MET A 1 88.39 14.74 4.48
C MET A 1 87.20 14.05 3.82
N ILE A 2 86.38 14.82 3.08
CA ILE A 2 86.26 14.81 1.61
C ILE A 2 85.09 13.91 1.15
N LEU A 3 84.01 14.57 0.72
CA LEU A 3 83.02 14.14 -0.29
C LEU A 3 83.74 13.76 -1.61
N PRO A 4 83.20 12.90 -2.51
CA PRO A 4 82.06 13.33 -3.33
C PRO A 4 81.10 12.26 -3.88
N LEU A 5 79.95 12.79 -4.31
CA LEU A 5 78.97 12.26 -5.26
C LEU A 5 79.56 12.19 -6.69
N ASP A 6 78.90 11.44 -7.58
CA ASP A 6 78.55 11.79 -8.98
C ASP A 6 77.67 10.65 -9.54
N PHE A 7 76.39 10.89 -9.88
CA PHE A 7 75.80 11.19 -11.22
C PHE A 7 75.78 9.94 -12.16
N ASP A 8 74.75 9.58 -12.94
CA ASP A 8 73.65 10.34 -13.55
C ASP A 8 72.53 9.40 -14.10
N GLU A 9 71.35 10.00 -14.31
CA GLU A 9 70.33 9.81 -15.39
C GLU A 9 69.76 8.41 -15.74
N ASP A 10 68.44 8.24 -15.58
CA ASP A 10 67.56 8.24 -16.77
C ASP A 10 66.06 8.43 -16.45
N GLU A 11 65.38 9.02 -17.43
CA GLU A 11 64.09 9.71 -17.40
C GLU A 11 62.83 8.82 -17.21
N GLY A 12 61.76 9.44 -16.68
CA GLY A 12 60.44 9.25 -17.30
C GLY A 12 59.28 8.68 -16.48
N TYR A 13 58.94 9.22 -15.31
CA TYR A 13 57.53 9.16 -14.83
C TYR A 13 57.18 10.43 -14.04
N ARG A 14 56.69 11.46 -14.74
CA ARG A 14 56.05 12.62 -14.11
C ARG A 14 54.69 12.18 -13.57
N ASP A 15 54.58 12.16 -12.25
CA ASP A 15 53.36 11.93 -11.48
C ASP A 15 52.30 12.99 -11.85
N PHE A 16 51.45 12.69 -12.84
CA PHE A 16 50.33 13.52 -13.27
C PHE A 16 49.21 13.42 -12.23
N ARG A 17 49.41 14.00 -11.05
CA ARG A 17 48.30 14.24 -10.12
C ARG A 17 47.41 15.32 -10.74
N PRO A 18 46.11 15.05 -10.98
CA PRO A 18 45.19 16.09 -11.39
C PRO A 18 45.26 17.23 -10.37
N ARG A 19 45.49 18.46 -10.83
CA ARG A 19 45.35 19.65 -9.99
C ARG A 19 43.90 19.69 -9.51
N VAL A 20 43.66 19.23 -8.29
CA VAL A 20 42.37 19.43 -7.63
C VAL A 20 42.13 20.95 -7.65
N PRO A 21 41.04 21.46 -8.26
CA PRO A 21 40.79 22.89 -8.26
C PRO A 21 40.77 23.37 -6.81
N LYS A 22 41.50 24.44 -6.50
CA LYS A 22 41.44 25.10 -5.19
C LYS A 22 39.96 25.32 -4.88
N ARG A 23 39.43 24.70 -3.81
CA ARG A 23 38.05 24.93 -3.36
C ARG A 23 37.82 26.44 -3.36
N GLN A 24 36.94 26.89 -4.25
CA GLN A 24 36.52 28.29 -4.31
C GLN A 24 36.00 28.65 -2.92
N ARG A 25 36.54 29.71 -2.30
CA ARG A 25 35.99 30.20 -1.02
C ARG A 25 34.55 30.62 -1.30
N LEU A 26 33.60 29.91 -0.70
CA LEU A 26 32.19 30.27 -0.78
C LEU A 26 32.01 31.64 -0.11
N PRO A 27 31.06 32.47 -0.58
CA PRO A 27 30.70 33.70 0.12
C PRO A 27 30.32 33.39 1.58
N PRO A 28 30.65 34.27 2.55
CA PRO A 28 30.39 34.02 3.97
C PRO A 28 28.94 33.65 4.28
N VAL A 29 27.96 34.33 3.68
CA VAL A 29 26.54 34.05 3.89
C VAL A 29 26.11 32.70 3.30
N VAL A 30 26.71 32.28 2.18
CA VAL A 30 26.47 30.93 1.62
C VAL A 30 27.05 29.86 2.55
N GLN A 31 28.19 30.12 3.18
CA GLN A 31 28.75 29.21 4.16
C GLN A 31 27.87 29.14 5.43
N LEU A 32 27.41 30.29 5.94
CA LEU A 32 26.47 30.33 7.05
C LEU A 32 25.20 29.53 6.75
N CYS A 33 24.59 29.72 5.57
CA CYS A 33 23.41 28.94 5.18
C CYS A 33 23.68 27.44 5.12
N LYS A 34 24.88 27.02 4.70
CA LYS A 34 25.25 25.60 4.65
C LYS A 34 25.41 24.96 6.04
N GLU A 35 25.69 25.76 7.06
CA GLU A 35 25.82 25.30 8.44
C GLU A 35 24.46 25.39 9.16
N MET A 36 23.79 26.54 9.04
CA MET A 36 22.57 26.86 9.77
C MET A 36 21.29 26.15 9.27
N MET A 37 21.09 26.00 7.95
CA MET A 37 19.86 25.36 7.44
C MET A 37 19.76 23.87 7.84
N PRO A 38 20.85 23.08 7.84
CA PRO A 38 20.87 21.77 8.49
C PRO A 38 20.46 21.80 9.96
N ASP A 39 20.98 22.74 10.76
CA ASP A 39 20.67 22.82 12.19
C ASP A 39 19.18 23.10 12.45
N ILE A 40 18.55 23.96 11.62
CA ILE A 40 17.10 24.17 11.66
C ILE A 40 16.34 22.88 11.35
N ARG A 41 16.81 22.07 10.39
CA ARG A 41 16.15 20.80 10.04
C ARG A 41 16.23 19.76 11.15
N THR A 42 17.28 19.79 11.98
CA THR A 42 17.46 18.85 13.10
C THR A 42 17.02 19.42 14.45
N ILE A 43 16.36 20.59 14.46
CA ILE A 43 15.93 21.25 15.68
C ILE A 43 15.00 20.35 16.51
N GLY A 44 15.25 20.28 17.82
CA GLY A 44 14.46 19.48 18.76
C GLY A 44 14.86 18.01 18.86
N GLU A 45 15.76 17.51 18.02
CA GLU A 45 16.21 16.11 18.08
C GLU A 45 17.16 15.83 19.26
N SER A 46 17.76 16.90 19.82
CA SER A 46 18.56 16.84 21.04
C SER A 46 17.95 17.73 22.11
N VAL A 47 17.25 17.11 23.07
CA VAL A 47 16.60 17.81 24.19
C VAL A 47 17.58 18.68 24.97
N LYS A 48 18.84 18.23 25.12
CA LYS A 48 19.88 18.96 25.88
C LYS A 48 20.40 20.19 25.14
N ALA A 49 20.49 20.13 23.81
CA ALA A 49 21.03 21.22 23.00
C ALA A 49 19.94 22.24 22.61
N PHE A 50 18.66 21.88 22.73
CA PHE A 50 17.53 22.66 22.22
C PHE A 50 17.55 24.14 22.62
N GLU A 51 17.81 24.46 23.89
CA GLU A 51 17.84 25.86 24.35
C GLU A 51 19.02 26.65 23.76
N GLU A 52 20.19 26.00 23.66
CA GLU A 52 21.39 26.59 23.05
C GLU A 52 21.20 26.78 21.54
N ASP A 53 20.58 25.81 20.87
CA ASP A 53 20.25 25.86 19.44
C ASP A 53 19.27 27.01 19.15
N ILE A 54 18.19 27.14 19.93
CA ILE A 54 17.22 28.25 19.79
C ILE A 54 17.93 29.60 19.93
N LYS A 55 18.80 29.73 20.93
CA LYS A 55 19.56 30.95 21.15
C LYS A 55 20.49 31.26 19.96
N PHE A 56 21.32 30.30 19.57
CA PHE A 56 22.28 30.45 18.47
C PHE A 56 21.60 30.79 17.14
N LEU A 57 20.56 30.03 16.79
CA LEU A 57 19.80 30.25 15.56
C LEU A 57 19.08 31.59 15.57
N SER A 58 18.49 32.00 16.70
CA SER A 58 17.82 33.29 16.80
C SER A 58 18.80 34.45 16.64
N ASP A 59 20.00 34.36 17.23
CA ASP A 59 21.05 35.37 17.10
C ASP A 59 21.52 35.49 15.64
N ALA A 60 21.72 34.36 14.96
CA ALA A 60 22.09 34.34 13.55
C ALA A 60 21.01 34.98 12.67
N ILE A 61 19.73 34.63 12.88
CA ILE A 61 18.61 35.21 12.12
C ILE A 61 18.53 36.72 12.36
N VAL A 62 18.59 37.17 13.61
CA VAL A 62 18.50 38.60 13.95
C VAL A 62 19.59 39.41 13.28
N ASN A 63 20.80 38.87 13.19
CA ASN A 63 21.97 39.57 12.66
C ASN A 63 22.06 39.58 11.13
N GLU A 64 21.46 38.61 10.44
CA GLU A 64 21.63 38.43 8.98
C GLU A 64 20.35 38.74 8.19
N TYR A 65 19.17 38.59 8.82
CA TYR A 65 17.90 38.81 8.15
C TYR A 65 17.71 40.27 7.74
N GLY A 66 17.47 40.50 6.45
CA GLY A 66 17.36 41.84 5.85
C GLY A 66 18.67 42.43 5.32
N HIS A 67 19.82 41.76 5.53
CA HIS A 67 21.10 42.18 4.95
C HIS A 67 21.38 41.54 3.59
N GLU A 68 21.04 40.25 3.42
CA GLU A 68 21.19 39.54 2.15
C GLU A 68 19.92 38.76 1.76
N ASP A 69 19.41 38.99 0.55
CA ASP A 69 18.23 38.29 0.02
C ASP A 69 18.44 36.78 -0.09
N TYR A 70 19.68 36.33 -0.30
CA TYR A 70 20.00 34.90 -0.35
C TYR A 70 19.70 34.21 0.98
N PHE A 71 20.09 34.84 2.11
CA PHE A 71 19.84 34.33 3.45
C PHE A 71 18.34 34.28 3.74
N ASN A 72 17.62 35.38 3.49
CA ASN A 72 16.18 35.47 3.70
C ASN A 72 15.44 34.34 2.95
N ASN A 73 15.76 34.18 1.66
CA ASN A 73 15.16 33.14 0.83
C ASN A 73 15.50 31.72 1.29
N ALA A 74 16.75 31.47 1.71
CA ALA A 74 17.15 30.16 2.23
C ALA A 74 16.44 29.82 3.55
N LEU A 75 16.33 30.80 4.45
CA LEU A 75 15.65 30.66 5.73
C LEU A 75 14.16 30.36 5.54
N LEU A 76 13.45 31.20 4.77
CA LEU A 76 12.00 31.06 4.54
C LEU A 76 11.67 29.71 3.88
N LYS A 77 12.47 29.28 2.89
CA LYS A 77 12.29 27.96 2.25
C LYS A 77 12.55 26.81 3.22
N THR A 78 13.54 26.95 4.10
CA THR A 78 13.85 25.91 5.10
C THR A 78 12.76 25.83 6.16
N PHE A 79 12.27 26.98 6.64
CA PHE A 79 11.12 27.03 7.54
C PHE A 79 9.88 26.41 6.89
N ARG A 80 9.59 26.75 5.63
CA ARG A 80 8.48 26.15 4.88
C ARG A 80 8.61 24.63 4.80
N ALA A 81 9.78 24.12 4.42
CA ALA A 81 10.02 22.68 4.34
C ALA A 81 9.77 22.00 5.70
N VAL A 82 10.33 22.52 6.79
CA VAL A 82 10.12 21.93 8.13
C VAL A 82 8.66 22.01 8.56
N VAL A 83 7.97 23.14 8.33
CA VAL A 83 6.56 23.32 8.71
C VAL A 83 5.63 22.36 7.96
N LEU A 84 5.90 22.10 6.67
CA LEU A 84 5.05 21.24 5.84
C LEU A 84 5.44 19.76 5.89
N GLU A 85 6.73 19.44 6.04
CA GLU A 85 7.22 18.06 5.95
C GLU A 85 7.42 17.41 7.33
N GLN A 86 7.59 18.20 8.39
CA GLN A 86 7.90 17.74 9.74
C GLN A 86 7.03 18.46 10.79
N PRO A 87 5.70 18.23 10.78
CA PRO A 87 4.76 19.02 11.56
C PRO A 87 4.97 18.97 13.08
N HIS A 88 5.57 17.89 13.60
CA HIS A 88 5.97 17.76 14.99
C HIS A 88 7.03 18.80 15.42
N LYS A 89 7.78 19.38 14.48
CA LYS A 89 8.78 20.43 14.71
C LYS A 89 8.21 21.85 14.62
N GLN A 90 6.95 22.03 14.22
CA GLN A 90 6.35 23.36 14.12
C GLN A 90 6.45 24.19 15.42
N PRO A 91 6.24 23.63 16.63
CA PRO A 91 6.40 24.40 17.87
C PRO A 91 7.81 24.99 18.04
N ALA A 92 8.85 24.29 17.59
CA ALA A 92 10.23 24.78 17.64
C ALA A 92 10.47 25.94 16.67
N ILE A 93 9.94 25.84 15.44
CA ILE A 93 10.01 26.94 14.45
C ILE A 93 9.20 28.16 14.91
N ALA A 94 8.04 27.94 15.53
CA ALA A 94 7.22 29.00 16.10
C ALA A 94 7.93 29.68 17.27
N LEU A 95 8.53 28.91 18.19
CA LEU A 95 9.38 29.43 19.26
C LEU A 95 10.52 30.29 18.71
N LEU A 96 11.27 29.77 17.73
CA LEU A 96 12.36 30.49 17.09
C LEU A 96 11.88 31.83 16.49
N THR A 97 10.72 31.82 15.83
CA THR A 97 10.10 33.03 15.26
C THR A 97 9.72 34.05 16.33
N MET A 98 9.16 33.62 17.46
CA MET A 98 8.81 34.50 18.59
C MET A 98 10.02 35.02 19.36
N VAL A 99 11.10 34.25 19.45
CA VAL A 99 12.38 34.71 20.03
C VAL A 99 13.01 35.78 19.14
N VAL A 100 12.98 35.58 17.82
CA VAL A 100 13.41 36.58 16.83
C VAL A 100 12.54 37.84 16.94
N ASN A 101 11.22 37.72 17.11
CA ASN A 101 10.31 38.86 17.25
C ASN A 101 10.73 39.83 18.38
N GLY A 102 11.16 39.29 19.53
CA GLY A 102 11.60 40.11 20.67
C GLY A 102 12.81 41.01 20.38
N ARG A 103 13.57 40.75 19.31
CA ARG A 103 14.80 41.48 18.93
C ARG A 103 14.75 42.11 17.54
N ASN A 104 14.07 41.49 16.59
CA ASN A 104 13.92 41.94 15.20
C ASN A 104 12.47 41.67 14.74
N GLU A 105 11.57 42.60 15.05
CA GLU A 105 10.15 42.54 14.70
C GLU A 105 9.91 42.47 13.19
N VAL A 106 10.77 43.10 12.39
CA VAL A 106 10.67 43.10 10.92
C VAL A 106 10.88 41.70 10.36
N ALA A 107 11.88 40.98 10.89
CA ALA A 107 12.15 39.60 10.48
C ALA A 107 10.96 38.68 10.82
N ALA A 108 10.47 38.75 12.07
CA ALA A 108 9.31 37.95 12.48
C ALA A 108 8.05 38.28 11.67
N LYS A 109 7.79 39.57 11.42
CA LYS A 109 6.67 40.01 10.60
C LYS A 109 6.76 39.49 9.16
N SER A 110 7.96 39.49 8.59
CA SER A 110 8.21 38.93 7.27
C SER A 110 7.93 37.42 7.21
N VAL A 111 8.31 36.66 8.25
CA VAL A 111 8.00 35.23 8.35
C VAL A 111 6.49 34.99 8.44
N ILE A 112 5.78 35.74 9.29
CA ILE A 112 4.31 35.65 9.41
C ILE A 112 3.63 35.88 8.06
N ASN A 113 4.01 36.95 7.37
CA ASN A 113 3.39 37.31 6.08
C ASN A 113 3.72 36.29 4.99
N TYR A 114 4.94 35.74 4.98
CA TYR A 114 5.30 34.67 4.06
C TYR A 114 4.40 33.44 4.24
N PHE A 115 4.19 32.98 5.47
CA PHE A 115 3.32 31.83 5.73
C PHE A 115 1.84 32.11 5.50
N PHE A 116 1.39 33.35 5.74
CA PHE A 116 0.05 33.79 5.38
C PHE A 116 -0.16 33.80 3.85
N GLU A 117 0.82 34.29 3.08
CA GLU A 117 0.79 34.26 1.62
C GLU A 117 0.78 32.83 1.09
N GLU A 118 1.59 31.93 1.67
CA GLU A 118 1.57 30.50 1.34
C GLU A 118 0.20 29.86 1.62
N LEU A 119 -0.46 30.22 2.73
CA LEU A 119 -1.81 29.74 3.04
C LEU A 119 -2.82 30.23 1.99
N GLN A 120 -2.73 31.51 1.62
CA GLN A 120 -3.58 32.12 0.59
C GLN A 120 -3.34 31.47 -0.78
N ASN A 121 -2.10 31.12 -1.11
CA ASN A 121 -1.75 30.43 -2.35
C ASN A 121 -2.30 29.00 -2.37
N CYS A 122 -2.22 28.25 -1.27
CA CYS A 122 -2.83 26.93 -1.17
C CYS A 122 -4.35 26.99 -1.44
N CYS A 123 -5.04 28.00 -0.89
CA CYS A 123 -6.47 28.18 -1.13
C CYS A 123 -6.78 28.54 -2.60
N LYS A 124 -5.90 29.30 -3.28
CA LYS A 124 -6.04 29.57 -4.72
C LYS A 124 -5.78 28.33 -5.58
N GLU A 125 -4.81 27.52 -5.22
CA GLU A 125 -4.49 26.25 -5.89
C GLU A 125 -5.61 25.22 -5.75
N SER A 126 -6.44 25.30 -4.69
CA SER A 126 -7.56 24.38 -4.45
C SER A 126 -8.66 24.37 -5.52
N ILE A 127 -8.65 25.36 -6.43
CA ILE A 127 -9.61 25.51 -7.53
C ILE A 127 -8.94 25.48 -8.91
N ASP A 128 -7.65 25.14 -8.98
CA ASP A 128 -6.92 25.04 -10.25
C ASP A 128 -7.18 23.69 -10.91
N GLU A 129 -8.04 23.64 -11.93
CA GLU A 129 -8.35 22.43 -12.70
C GLU A 129 -7.12 21.72 -13.31
N ASN A 130 -5.98 22.42 -13.45
CA ASN A 130 -4.74 21.88 -14.03
C ASN A 130 -3.72 21.43 -12.98
N PHE A 131 -4.09 21.37 -11.70
CA PHE A 131 -3.18 20.91 -10.65
C PHE A 131 -2.80 19.45 -10.87
N GLU A 132 -1.50 19.20 -11.02
CA GLU A 132 -0.95 17.86 -11.16
C GLU A 132 -0.43 17.36 -9.81
N VAL A 133 -1.02 16.29 -9.29
CA VAL A 133 -0.48 15.59 -8.11
C VAL A 133 0.84 14.94 -8.49
N ARG A 134 1.91 15.32 -7.78
CA ARG A 134 3.24 14.70 -7.88
C ARG A 134 3.47 13.77 -6.68
N SER A 135 4.46 12.89 -6.80
CA SER A 135 4.77 11.85 -5.80
C SER A 135 4.80 12.36 -4.34
N ASN A 136 5.40 13.53 -4.09
CA ASN A 136 5.52 14.15 -2.76
C ASN A 136 4.50 15.27 -2.48
N GLU A 137 3.47 15.40 -3.31
CA GLU A 137 2.48 16.47 -3.20
C GLU A 137 1.30 16.02 -2.33
N THR A 138 1.18 16.60 -1.14
CA THR A 138 0.12 16.25 -0.17
C THR A 138 -1.18 17.04 -0.35
N GLY A 139 -1.22 17.92 -1.35
CA GLY A 139 -2.39 18.68 -1.75
C GLY A 139 -2.57 20.00 -0.99
N PRO A 140 -3.33 20.94 -1.59
CA PRO A 140 -3.49 22.30 -1.06
C PRO A 140 -4.15 22.33 0.33
N TRP A 141 -5.16 21.48 0.59
CA TRP A 141 -5.86 21.48 1.86
C TRP A 141 -5.03 20.90 3.02
N ASN A 142 -4.17 19.91 2.76
CA ASN A 142 -3.23 19.44 3.77
C ASN A 142 -2.17 20.49 4.10
N LYS A 143 -1.61 21.16 3.08
CA LYS A 143 -0.70 22.29 3.31
C LYS A 143 -1.39 23.41 4.08
N ALA A 144 -2.63 23.74 3.74
CA ALA A 144 -3.43 24.73 4.46
C ALA A 144 -3.65 24.34 5.93
N LYS A 145 -3.92 23.06 6.24
CA LYS A 145 -3.97 22.52 7.61
C LYS A 145 -2.67 22.80 8.36
N LEU A 146 -1.52 22.47 7.77
CA LEU A 146 -0.22 22.63 8.41
C LEU A 146 0.18 24.09 8.61
N LEU A 147 -0.15 24.95 7.64
CA LEU A 147 0.06 26.39 7.72
C LEU A 147 -0.83 27.05 8.77
N LEU A 148 -2.11 26.65 8.86
CA LEU A 148 -3.02 27.10 9.90
C LEU A 148 -2.52 26.69 11.29
N ARG A 149 -2.03 25.45 11.44
CA ARG A 149 -1.39 24.97 12.68
C ARG A 149 -0.20 25.82 13.08
N PHE A 150 0.69 26.12 12.13
CA PHE A 150 1.86 26.97 12.37
C PHE A 150 1.48 28.40 12.76
N LEU A 151 0.53 29.03 12.05
CA LEU A 151 0.03 30.36 12.42
C LEU A 151 -0.65 30.37 13.79
N SER A 152 -1.30 29.27 14.18
CA SER A 152 -1.92 29.13 15.50
C SER A 152 -0.89 29.12 16.62
N LEU A 153 0.27 28.49 16.41
CA LEU A 153 1.39 28.51 17.34
C LEU A 153 1.98 29.92 17.55
N LEU A 154 1.78 30.82 16.59
CA LEU A 154 2.21 32.22 16.68
C LEU A 154 1.16 33.14 17.35
N SER A 155 0.10 32.57 17.94
CA SER A 155 -0.92 33.32 18.68
C SER A 155 -0.39 34.33 19.71
N PRO A 156 0.77 34.15 20.39
CA PRO A 156 1.28 35.17 21.33
C PRO A 156 1.74 36.47 20.67
N ILE A 157 2.12 36.43 19.39
CA ILE A 157 2.65 37.58 18.64
C ILE A 157 1.70 38.08 17.54
N LEU A 158 0.57 37.41 17.35
CA LEU A 158 -0.49 37.82 16.43
C LEU A 158 -1.61 38.56 17.15
N LEU A 159 -2.25 39.50 16.45
CA LEU A 159 -3.52 40.09 16.88
C LEU A 159 -4.56 38.98 16.98
N LYS A 160 -5.26 38.83 18.11
CA LYS A 160 -6.11 37.66 18.36
C LYS A 160 -7.26 37.48 17.36
N ASP A 161 -7.78 38.58 16.82
CA ASP A 161 -8.84 38.56 15.79
C ASP A 161 -8.39 37.89 14.48
N ASP A 162 -7.11 37.94 14.16
CA ASP A 162 -6.57 37.45 12.90
C ASP A 162 -6.59 35.91 12.78
N PRO A 163 -5.95 35.13 13.68
CA PRO A 163 -6.02 33.68 13.61
C PRO A 163 -7.47 33.21 13.81
N LEU A 164 -8.24 33.81 14.74
CA LEU A 164 -9.65 33.46 14.93
C LEU A 164 -10.49 33.70 13.66
N GLY A 165 -10.21 34.77 12.93
CA GLY A 165 -10.84 35.06 11.65
C GLY A 165 -10.54 34.02 10.57
N LEU A 166 -9.35 33.41 10.60
CA LEU A 166 -9.03 32.27 9.73
C LEU A 166 -9.91 31.06 10.09
N TYR A 167 -9.93 30.65 11.36
CA TYR A 167 -10.73 29.52 11.83
C TYR A 167 -12.23 29.70 11.52
N GLN A 168 -12.79 30.89 11.77
CA GLN A 168 -14.18 31.19 11.47
C GLN A 168 -14.50 30.99 9.98
N LYS A 169 -13.62 31.45 9.08
CA LYS A 169 -13.80 31.28 7.63
C LYS A 169 -13.72 29.81 7.21
N PHE A 170 -12.77 29.05 7.74
CA PHE A 170 -12.68 27.61 7.48
C PHE A 170 -13.91 26.84 7.97
N PHE A 171 -14.41 27.16 9.17
CA PHE A 171 -15.62 26.52 9.70
C PHE A 171 -16.88 26.91 8.93
N GLN A 172 -17.02 28.19 8.56
CA GLN A 172 -18.14 28.64 7.71
C GLN A 172 -18.14 27.89 6.38
N LEU A 173 -17.00 27.80 5.70
CA LEU A 173 -16.88 27.05 4.46
C LEU A 173 -17.23 25.57 4.64
N SER A 174 -16.71 24.93 5.70
CA SER A 174 -17.01 23.53 6.03
C SER A 174 -18.51 23.30 6.26
N VAL A 175 -19.19 24.19 6.99
CA VAL A 175 -20.65 24.15 7.23
C VAL A 175 -21.45 24.40 5.94
N GLU A 176 -21.03 25.34 5.11
CA GLU A 176 -21.69 25.61 3.82
C GLU A 176 -21.62 24.38 2.90
N LEU A 177 -20.45 23.75 2.78
CA LEU A 177 -20.26 22.51 2.03
C LEU A 177 -21.06 21.35 2.64
N ASN A 178 -21.14 21.27 3.97
CA ASN A 178 -21.95 20.27 4.67
C ASN A 178 -23.43 20.42 4.31
N LYS A 179 -23.96 21.64 4.23
CA LYS A 179 -25.39 21.89 3.96
C LYS A 179 -25.78 21.82 2.48
N MET A 180 -24.81 21.85 1.55
CA MET A 180 -25.07 21.97 0.11
C MET A 180 -25.92 20.83 -0.48
N GLU A 181 -25.67 19.57 -0.11
CA GLU A 181 -26.35 18.39 -0.67
C GLU A 181 -27.33 17.70 0.31
N GLY A 182 -27.86 18.45 1.29
CA GLY A 182 -28.88 17.95 2.21
C GLY A 182 -28.35 16.86 3.14
N SER A 183 -28.60 15.59 2.84
CA SER A 183 -28.15 14.43 3.64
C SER A 183 -26.89 13.73 3.09
N LYS A 184 -26.41 14.09 1.89
CA LYS A 184 -25.23 13.45 1.30
C LYS A 184 -23.93 13.95 1.96
N ARG A 185 -23.01 13.03 2.21
CA ARG A 185 -21.65 13.30 2.70
C ARG A 185 -20.88 14.17 1.71
N ASN A 186 -20.08 15.11 2.23
CA ASN A 186 -19.16 15.93 1.44
C ASN A 186 -17.73 15.74 1.97
N ALA A 187 -16.84 15.18 1.14
CA ALA A 187 -15.48 14.81 1.53
C ALA A 187 -14.65 16.02 2.02
N LEU A 188 -14.64 17.10 1.24
CA LEU A 188 -13.92 18.32 1.60
C LEU A 188 -14.46 18.95 2.89
N SER A 189 -15.78 18.93 3.09
CA SER A 189 -16.40 19.45 4.31
C SER A 189 -15.86 18.75 5.57
N GLU A 190 -15.78 17.41 5.55
CA GLU A 190 -15.28 16.61 6.68
C GLU A 190 -13.78 16.80 6.93
N GLU A 191 -13.00 16.88 5.86
CA GLU A 191 -11.58 17.19 5.95
C GLU A 191 -11.37 18.55 6.62
N LEU A 192 -12.02 19.60 6.11
CA LEU A 192 -11.92 20.95 6.67
C LEU A 192 -12.38 20.99 8.12
N TYR A 193 -13.51 20.32 8.44
CA TYR A 193 -14.04 20.21 9.80
C TYR A 193 -13.01 19.59 10.75
N THR A 194 -12.48 18.43 10.37
CA THR A 194 -11.56 17.65 11.21
C THR A 194 -10.23 18.35 11.38
N ASN A 195 -9.61 18.77 10.28
CA ASN A 195 -8.30 19.43 10.26
C ASN A 195 -8.33 20.76 11.03
N THR A 196 -9.40 21.54 10.86
CA THR A 196 -9.55 22.82 11.55
C THR A 196 -9.77 22.62 13.05
N LEU A 197 -10.61 21.66 13.47
CA LEU A 197 -10.79 21.35 14.89
C LEU A 197 -9.49 20.86 15.55
N LEU A 198 -8.76 19.95 14.91
CA LEU A 198 -7.49 19.41 15.42
C LEU A 198 -6.42 20.49 15.64
N ASN A 199 -6.48 21.60 14.91
CA ASN A 199 -5.53 22.69 15.06
C ASN A 199 -5.89 23.66 16.20
N ILE A 200 -7.14 23.70 16.68
CA ILE A 200 -7.55 24.63 17.76
C ILE A 200 -6.63 24.54 18.99
N PRO A 201 -6.28 23.35 19.53
CA PRO A 201 -5.45 23.30 20.73
C PRO A 201 -4.04 23.87 20.56
N TYR A 202 -3.54 23.99 19.33
CA TYR A 202 -2.26 24.66 19.04
C TYR A 202 -2.32 26.17 19.27
N LEU A 203 -3.52 26.79 19.22
CA LEU A 203 -3.72 28.20 19.59
C LEU A 203 -3.35 28.49 21.03
N PHE A 204 -3.27 27.47 21.89
CA PHE A 204 -2.99 27.55 23.32
C PHE A 204 -1.63 26.95 23.69
N PHE A 205 -0.78 26.57 22.73
CA PHE A 205 0.51 25.95 23.05
C PHE A 205 1.39 26.86 23.93
N PHE A 206 1.44 28.16 23.61
CA PHE A 206 2.30 29.15 24.28
C PHE A 206 1.54 30.17 25.16
N ASN A 207 0.22 30.13 25.17
CA ASN A 207 -0.68 31.15 25.75
C ASN A 207 -1.90 30.52 26.44
N ARG A 208 -1.68 29.42 27.17
CA ARG A 208 -2.71 28.69 27.93
C ARG A 208 -3.53 29.55 28.90
N GLU A 209 -2.97 30.67 29.35
CA GLU A 209 -3.56 31.56 30.37
C GLU A 209 -4.39 32.71 29.78
N ASP A 210 -4.54 32.78 28.45
CA ASP A 210 -5.31 33.84 27.78
C ASP A 210 -6.83 33.58 27.84
N GLU A 211 -7.48 34.08 28.90
CA GLU A 211 -8.94 33.94 29.12
C GLU A 211 -9.78 34.55 27.98
N ASN A 212 -9.33 35.64 27.34
CA ASN A 212 -10.07 36.26 26.25
C ASN A 212 -10.08 35.34 25.01
N LEU A 213 -8.93 34.76 24.68
CA LEU A 213 -8.85 33.78 23.60
C LEU A 213 -9.69 32.53 23.90
N GLN A 214 -9.66 32.04 25.14
CA GLN A 214 -10.48 30.90 25.57
C GLN A 214 -11.97 31.14 25.33
N ASN A 215 -12.52 32.25 25.81
CA ASN A 215 -13.94 32.58 25.64
C ASN A 215 -14.35 32.63 24.16
N ARG A 216 -13.52 33.23 23.31
CA ARG A 216 -13.80 33.32 21.87
C ARG A 216 -13.72 31.98 21.15
N VAL A 217 -12.80 31.11 21.57
CA VAL A 217 -12.72 29.74 21.05
C VAL A 217 -13.93 28.91 21.49
N GLU A 218 -14.42 29.09 22.72
CA GLU A 218 -15.64 28.44 23.20
C GLU A 218 -16.89 28.85 22.39
N GLU A 219 -17.03 30.15 22.07
CA GLU A 219 -18.09 30.65 21.18
C GLU A 219 -17.99 30.01 19.79
N MET A 220 -16.79 29.91 19.23
CA MET A 220 -16.55 29.30 17.92
C MET A 220 -16.86 27.80 17.91
N ILE A 221 -16.45 27.06 18.94
CA ILE A 221 -16.77 25.63 19.08
C ILE A 221 -18.28 25.44 19.22
N SER A 222 -18.96 26.31 19.97
CA SER A 222 -20.42 26.26 20.13
C SER A 222 -21.15 26.49 18.80
N PHE A 223 -20.67 27.42 17.97
CA PHE A 223 -21.17 27.62 16.60
C PHE A 223 -21.03 26.34 15.77
N VAL A 224 -19.83 25.76 15.74
CA VAL A 224 -19.56 24.54 14.96
C VAL A 224 -20.43 23.36 15.43
N GLU A 225 -20.56 23.16 16.74
CA GLU A 225 -21.39 22.11 17.33
C GLU A 225 -22.88 22.27 16.98
N SER A 226 -23.36 23.51 16.84
CA SER A 226 -24.76 23.78 16.48
C SER A 226 -25.06 23.71 14.99
N GLU A 227 -24.08 24.04 14.14
CA GLU A 227 -24.31 24.24 12.71
C GLU A 227 -23.80 23.10 11.82
N TYR A 228 -22.87 22.27 12.31
CA TYR A 228 -22.28 21.16 11.55
C TYR A 228 -22.93 19.83 11.91
N GLU A 229 -23.44 19.10 10.92
CA GLU A 229 -24.02 17.76 11.09
C GLU A 229 -23.08 16.69 10.52
N VAL A 230 -22.69 15.72 11.35
CA VAL A 230 -21.89 14.57 10.91
C VAL A 230 -22.79 13.58 10.17
N LYS A 231 -22.47 13.29 8.90
CA LYS A 231 -23.29 12.47 8.01
C LYS A 231 -22.65 11.10 7.79
N LYS A 232 -23.29 10.06 8.33
CA LYS A 232 -22.77 8.69 8.21
C LYS A 232 -23.01 8.11 6.82
N THR A 233 -21.97 7.51 6.26
CA THR A 233 -22.06 6.71 5.03
C THR A 233 -21.38 5.37 5.27
N ASP A 234 -22.16 4.28 5.27
CA ASP A 234 -21.62 2.92 5.34
C ASP A 234 -21.46 2.37 3.92
N ILE A 235 -20.21 2.07 3.54
CA ILE A 235 -19.86 1.54 2.22
C ILE A 235 -19.23 0.16 2.43
N SER A 236 -20.01 -0.89 2.17
CA SER A 236 -19.57 -2.28 2.38
C SER A 236 -18.34 -2.65 1.56
N LEU A 237 -18.19 -2.11 0.35
CA LEU A 237 -17.03 -2.33 -0.52
C LEU A 237 -15.71 -1.93 0.16
N LEU A 238 -15.71 -0.90 1.02
CA LEU A 238 -14.51 -0.36 1.67
C LEU A 238 -14.15 -1.05 2.99
N LYS A 239 -14.99 -1.97 3.49
CA LYS A 239 -14.71 -2.69 4.74
C LYS A 239 -13.50 -3.63 4.58
N GLU A 240 -12.55 -3.51 5.49
CA GLU A 240 -11.31 -4.32 5.54
C GLU A 240 -11.58 -5.80 5.81
N TYR A 241 -12.66 -6.09 6.55
CA TYR A 241 -13.13 -7.43 6.86
C TYR A 241 -14.51 -7.64 6.25
N ASN A 242 -14.70 -8.79 5.61
CA ASN A 242 -15.96 -9.16 4.97
C ASN A 242 -17.05 -9.49 6.00
N LYS A 243 -16.67 -10.13 7.11
CA LYS A 243 -17.52 -10.55 8.23
C LYS A 243 -16.72 -10.45 9.53
N ASN A 244 -17.38 -10.38 10.68
CA ASN A 244 -16.75 -10.51 12.01
C ASN A 244 -15.46 -9.68 12.19
N SER A 245 -15.55 -8.35 12.05
CA SER A 245 -14.40 -7.46 12.28
C SER A 245 -13.83 -7.67 13.70
N PRO A 246 -12.51 -7.75 13.87
CA PRO A 246 -11.88 -7.97 15.17
C PRO A 246 -11.97 -6.74 16.10
N TYR A 247 -12.34 -5.57 15.57
CA TYR A 247 -12.57 -4.34 16.31
C TYR A 247 -13.78 -3.57 15.75
N GLU A 248 -14.34 -2.67 16.56
CA GLU A 248 -15.44 -1.80 16.15
C GLU A 248 -14.96 -0.73 15.16
N SER A 249 -15.70 -0.55 14.07
CA SER A 249 -15.43 0.52 13.11
C SER A 249 -15.80 1.87 13.72
N TYR A 250 -14.82 2.77 13.78
CA TYR A 250 -14.99 4.11 14.32
C TYR A 250 -14.63 5.15 13.26
N GLU A 251 -15.56 6.04 12.91
CA GLU A 251 -15.32 7.08 11.92
C GLU A 251 -14.66 8.30 12.56
N LEU A 252 -13.52 8.74 12.03
CA LEU A 252 -12.67 9.74 12.70
C LEU A 252 -13.37 11.11 12.89
N VAL A 253 -14.27 11.46 11.97
CA VAL A 253 -15.04 12.71 12.01
C VAL A 253 -15.99 12.78 13.20
N GLU A 254 -16.45 11.64 13.74
CA GLU A 254 -17.34 11.61 14.91
C GLU A 254 -16.62 12.01 16.19
N GLY A 255 -15.32 11.71 16.26
CA GLY A 255 -14.52 11.88 17.47
C GLY A 255 -13.99 13.27 17.70
N VAL A 256 -13.64 13.96 16.62
CA VAL A 256 -12.72 15.11 16.67
C VAL A 256 -13.23 16.24 17.57
N LEU A 257 -14.52 16.58 17.50
CA LEU A 257 -15.10 17.63 18.35
C LEU A 257 -15.05 17.26 19.83
N SER A 258 -15.40 16.01 20.16
CA SER A 258 -15.36 15.51 21.54
C SER A 258 -13.92 15.45 22.09
N ASN A 259 -12.97 15.08 21.23
CA ASN A 259 -11.55 15.03 21.54
C ASN A 259 -11.01 16.43 21.86
N VAL A 260 -11.32 17.42 21.02
CA VAL A 260 -10.89 18.81 21.19
C VAL A 260 -11.55 19.44 22.42
N LYS A 261 -12.86 19.25 22.64
CA LYS A 261 -13.54 19.76 23.85
C LYS A 261 -12.92 19.19 25.12
N ARG A 262 -12.59 17.89 25.16
CA ARG A 262 -11.88 17.28 26.30
C ARG A 262 -10.45 17.81 26.48
N ALA A 263 -9.75 18.10 25.39
CA ALA A 263 -8.41 18.66 25.43
C ALA A 263 -8.38 20.08 26.01
N LEU A 264 -9.42 20.87 25.72
CA LEU A 264 -9.55 22.26 26.19
C LEU A 264 -10.16 22.38 27.60
N ALA A 265 -10.92 21.37 28.04
CA ALA A 265 -11.52 21.33 29.37
C ALA A 265 -10.49 21.31 30.51
N ASN A 266 -10.96 21.56 31.75
CA ASN A 266 -10.16 21.48 32.98
C ASN A 266 -8.85 22.28 32.92
N ASN A 267 -8.92 23.53 32.44
CA ASN A 267 -7.75 24.40 32.24
C ASN A 267 -6.67 23.75 31.35
N MET A 268 -7.08 23.05 30.30
CA MET A 268 -6.19 22.43 29.31
C MET A 268 -5.16 21.46 29.93
N GLU A 269 -5.57 20.73 30.96
CA GLU A 269 -4.69 19.78 31.64
C GLU A 269 -4.15 18.70 30.68
N GLN A 270 -4.98 18.19 29.76
CA GLN A 270 -4.55 17.20 28.77
C GLN A 270 -3.44 17.75 27.86
N LEU A 271 -3.55 19.01 27.41
CA LEU A 271 -2.48 19.65 26.62
C LEU A 271 -1.20 19.82 27.44
N SER A 272 -1.34 20.12 28.74
CA SER A 272 -0.20 20.23 29.65
C SER A 272 0.49 18.91 29.96
N ARG A 273 -0.22 17.79 29.77
CA ARG A 273 0.34 16.43 29.84
C ARG A 273 0.90 15.96 28.49
N LEU A 274 0.40 16.48 27.38
CA LEU A 274 0.82 16.11 26.03
C LEU A 274 2.08 16.87 25.56
N PHE A 275 2.08 18.20 25.68
CA PHE A 275 3.13 19.03 25.11
C PHE A 275 4.18 19.48 26.15
N PRO A 276 5.46 19.60 25.75
CA PRO A 276 6.49 20.18 26.61
C PRO A 276 6.17 21.64 26.93
N ASP A 277 6.58 22.12 28.11
CA ASP A 277 6.49 23.54 28.46
C ASP A 277 7.74 24.27 27.96
N LEU A 278 7.56 25.08 26.93
CA LEU A 278 8.63 25.87 26.30
C LEU A 278 8.50 27.37 26.60
N ARG A 279 7.56 27.76 27.47
CA ARG A 279 7.26 29.17 27.74
C ARG A 279 8.40 29.90 28.43
N HIS A 280 9.27 29.19 29.15
CA HIS A 280 10.45 29.79 29.80
C HIS A 280 11.49 30.33 28.81
N LEU A 281 11.42 29.92 27.54
CA LEU A 281 12.29 30.40 26.47
C LEU A 281 11.72 31.63 25.74
N LEU A 282 10.47 32.01 26.02
CA LEU A 282 9.84 33.15 25.36
C LEU A 282 10.35 34.46 25.98
N PRO A 283 10.86 35.42 25.16
CA PRO A 283 11.10 36.77 25.63
C PRO A 283 9.77 37.53 25.78
N GLU A 284 9.80 38.65 26.53
CA GLU A 284 8.68 39.59 26.56
C GLU A 284 8.35 40.08 25.14
N GLN A 285 7.10 39.90 24.73
CA GLN A 285 6.59 40.33 23.43
C GLN A 285 6.11 41.78 23.54
N LYS A 286 6.69 42.68 22.72
CA LYS A 286 6.39 44.12 22.79
C LYS A 286 5.16 44.52 21.99
N ASN A 287 5.00 43.92 20.82
CA ASN A 287 3.99 44.28 19.83
C ASN A 287 3.33 43.01 19.28
N GLU A 288 2.03 43.11 19.01
CA GLU A 288 1.28 42.13 18.23
C GLU A 288 1.25 42.56 16.75
N HIS A 289 1.27 41.57 15.86
CA HIS A 289 1.28 41.75 14.42
C HIS A 289 -0.05 41.31 13.81
N GLY A 290 -0.60 42.12 12.91
CA GLY A 290 -1.76 41.72 12.09
C GLY A 290 -1.37 41.43 10.64
N PHE A 291 -2.08 40.57 9.91
CA PHE A 291 -1.76 40.25 8.51
C PHE A 291 -1.79 41.49 7.59
N ASN A 292 -0.96 41.48 6.54
CA ASN A 292 -0.90 42.61 5.60
C ASN A 292 -2.14 42.70 4.71
N GLU A 293 -2.78 41.57 4.44
CA GLU A 293 -3.91 41.44 3.52
C GLU A 293 -5.04 40.66 4.21
N ALA A 294 -6.26 40.83 3.70
CA ALA A 294 -7.40 40.07 4.19
C ALA A 294 -7.36 38.65 3.61
N PHE A 295 -7.65 37.65 4.44
CA PHE A 295 -7.74 36.26 3.98
C PHE A 295 -8.96 36.05 3.09
N GLU A 296 -8.80 35.38 1.95
CA GLU A 296 -9.89 35.08 1.02
C GLU A 296 -9.96 33.56 0.76
N LEU A 297 -11.13 32.97 0.97
CA LEU A 297 -11.41 31.58 0.60
C LEU A 297 -12.28 31.56 -0.67
N PRO A 298 -12.12 30.56 -1.55
CA PRO A 298 -13.12 30.26 -2.57
C PRO A 298 -14.47 29.97 -1.92
N SER A 299 -15.56 30.39 -2.56
CA SER A 299 -16.90 30.09 -2.06
C SER A 299 -17.26 28.62 -2.24
N ALA A 300 -18.20 28.12 -1.44
CA ALA A 300 -18.68 26.74 -1.54
C ALA A 300 -19.20 26.39 -2.96
N GLU A 301 -19.83 27.34 -3.66
CA GLU A 301 -20.30 27.15 -5.04
C GLU A 301 -19.17 26.94 -6.04
N ILE A 302 -18.03 27.63 -5.86
CA ILE A 302 -16.84 27.44 -6.71
C ILE A 302 -16.19 26.09 -6.39
N LEU A 303 -16.21 25.67 -5.12
CA LEU A 303 -15.59 24.43 -4.66
C LEU A 303 -16.43 23.17 -4.93
N LYS A 304 -17.71 23.32 -5.27
CA LYS A 304 -18.61 22.20 -5.57
C LYS A 304 -18.00 21.10 -6.46
N PRO A 305 -17.41 21.40 -7.65
CA PRO A 305 -16.80 20.38 -8.50
C PRO A 305 -15.55 19.71 -7.89
N PHE A 306 -14.88 20.36 -6.94
CA PHE A 306 -13.66 19.84 -6.28
C PHE A 306 -13.95 19.15 -4.94
N SER A 307 -15.15 19.36 -4.38
CA SER A 307 -15.49 18.96 -3.01
C SER A 307 -15.58 17.44 -2.76
N GLY A 308 -15.57 16.63 -3.83
CA GLY A 308 -15.43 15.18 -3.77
C GLY A 308 -14.00 14.68 -3.60
N LEU A 309 -12.99 15.56 -3.74
CA LEU A 309 -11.55 15.23 -3.69
C LEU A 309 -11.11 14.18 -4.73
N ASP A 310 -11.85 14.06 -5.84
CA ASP A 310 -11.64 13.03 -6.88
C ASP A 310 -10.38 13.23 -7.74
N MET A 311 -9.91 14.48 -7.84
CA MET A 311 -8.77 14.85 -8.70
C MET A 311 -7.45 14.90 -7.90
N GLY A 312 -7.44 14.36 -6.68
CA GLY A 312 -6.28 14.40 -5.79
C GLY A 312 -6.00 15.78 -5.20
N PHE A 313 -6.94 16.73 -5.32
CA PHE A 313 -6.90 17.96 -4.55
C PHE A 313 -7.10 17.63 -3.08
N GLY A 314 -6.07 17.86 -2.28
CA GLY A 314 -6.22 18.11 -0.86
C GLY A 314 -6.63 16.88 -0.06
N SER A 315 -5.79 15.87 -0.05
CA SER A 315 -5.70 14.99 1.11
C SER A 315 -4.31 14.37 1.08
N VAL A 316 -3.65 14.37 2.22
CA VAL A 316 -2.29 13.84 2.40
C VAL A 316 -2.14 12.40 1.93
N ASP A 317 -3.22 11.63 2.02
CA ASP A 317 -3.28 10.19 1.76
C ASP A 317 -4.46 9.83 0.85
N SER A 318 -5.16 10.80 0.25
CA SER A 318 -6.39 10.62 -0.52
C SER A 318 -7.53 9.91 0.24
N MET A 319 -7.46 9.76 1.57
CA MET A 319 -8.45 9.01 2.35
C MET A 319 -9.75 9.76 2.53
N TRP A 320 -9.71 11.10 2.56
CA TRP A 320 -10.90 11.92 2.79
C TRP A 320 -11.96 11.80 1.70
N LYS A 321 -11.57 11.34 0.50
CA LYS A 321 -12.51 11.01 -0.57
C LYS A 321 -13.60 10.06 -0.08
N ASN A 322 -13.24 9.09 0.74
CA ASN A 322 -14.15 8.10 1.31
C ASN A 322 -14.35 8.33 2.82
N PRO A 323 -15.38 7.73 3.45
CA PRO A 323 -15.51 7.72 4.90
C PRO A 323 -14.25 7.16 5.56
N ARG A 324 -13.69 7.89 6.53
CA ARG A 324 -12.39 7.60 7.12
C ARG A 324 -12.55 6.90 8.46
N TYR A 325 -12.25 5.61 8.47
CA TYR A 325 -12.33 4.77 9.67
C TYR A 325 -10.98 4.63 10.38
N ALA A 326 -11.03 4.41 11.68
CA ALA A 326 -9.89 4.00 12.47
C ALA A 326 -9.47 2.57 12.12
N PHE A 327 -8.16 2.39 11.95
CA PHE A 327 -7.54 1.11 11.66
C PHE A 327 -6.81 0.60 12.90
N HIS A 328 -6.99 -0.66 13.25
CA HIS A 328 -6.40 -1.24 14.46
C HIS A 328 -5.77 -2.62 14.20
N VAL A 329 -4.59 -2.81 14.79
CA VAL A 329 -3.83 -4.08 14.74
C VAL A 329 -3.43 -4.50 16.15
N TYR A 330 -3.10 -3.55 17.02
CA TYR A 330 -2.67 -3.81 18.38
C TYR A 330 -3.85 -3.73 19.34
N LEU A 331 -4.64 -4.80 19.39
CA LEU A 331 -5.76 -4.92 20.32
C LEU A 331 -5.27 -5.27 21.74
N PRO A 332 -6.02 -4.90 22.79
CA PRO A 332 -5.75 -5.35 24.16
C PRO A 332 -5.62 -6.89 24.22
N ASN A 333 -4.50 -7.38 24.73
CA ASN A 333 -4.19 -8.80 24.73
C ASN A 333 -4.78 -9.51 25.96
N SER A 334 -4.96 -10.83 25.87
CA SER A 334 -5.30 -11.69 27.01
C SER A 334 -4.24 -11.72 28.13
N ALA A 335 -3.00 -11.32 27.83
CA ALA A 335 -1.89 -11.26 28.79
C ALA A 335 -1.87 -9.96 29.64
N GLY A 336 -2.69 -8.96 29.31
CA GLY A 336 -2.77 -7.70 30.03
C GLY A 336 -3.86 -6.81 29.43
N ASP A 337 -4.86 -6.47 30.25
CA ASP A 337 -6.03 -5.66 29.89
C ASP A 337 -5.66 -4.16 29.83
N PHE A 338 -4.72 -3.83 28.95
CA PHE A 338 -4.27 -2.46 28.70
C PHE A 338 -3.98 -2.24 27.21
N GLU A 339 -4.08 -0.99 26.78
CA GLU A 339 -3.77 -0.57 25.41
C GLU A 339 -2.29 -0.21 25.27
N THR A 340 -1.71 -0.50 24.10
CA THR A 340 -0.33 -0.08 23.77
C THR A 340 -0.26 1.02 22.71
N VAL A 341 -1.40 1.35 22.11
CA VAL A 341 -1.53 2.47 21.19
C VAL A 341 -2.36 3.54 21.89
N VAL A 342 -2.00 4.82 21.72
CA VAL A 342 -2.82 5.92 22.25
C VAL A 342 -4.13 5.94 21.47
N PRO A 343 -5.29 5.76 22.11
CA PRO A 343 -6.54 5.58 21.38
C PRO A 343 -6.94 6.83 20.59
N VAL A 344 -7.40 6.64 19.35
CA VAL A 344 -7.88 7.71 18.44
C VAL A 344 -9.13 8.43 18.96
N THR A 345 -9.80 7.85 19.94
CA THR A 345 -10.85 8.50 20.74
C THR A 345 -10.28 9.48 21.77
N THR A 346 -9.02 9.90 21.64
CA THR A 346 -8.40 10.98 22.41
C THR A 346 -7.74 11.97 21.45
N TYR A 347 -7.60 13.24 21.89
CA TYR A 347 -6.90 14.24 21.09
C TYR A 347 -5.45 13.84 20.79
N ALA A 348 -4.75 13.25 21.77
CA ALA A 348 -3.38 12.80 21.60
C ALA A 348 -3.27 11.71 20.52
N GLY A 349 -4.10 10.67 20.59
CA GLY A 349 -4.08 9.57 19.60
C GLY A 349 -4.39 10.06 18.18
N GLN A 350 -5.43 10.88 18.04
CA GLN A 350 -5.81 11.44 16.74
C GLN A 350 -4.73 12.37 16.16
N LEU A 351 -4.13 13.23 16.99
CA LEU A 351 -3.05 14.12 16.57
C LEU A 351 -1.79 13.35 16.16
N LEU A 352 -1.38 12.35 16.96
CA LEU A 352 -0.18 11.57 16.66
C LEU A 352 -0.33 10.77 15.37
N ASN A 353 -1.52 10.19 15.14
CA ASN A 353 -1.85 9.52 13.89
C ASN A 353 -1.74 10.48 12.69
N ASP A 354 -2.35 11.67 12.79
CA ASP A 354 -2.26 12.73 11.76
C ASP A 354 -0.81 13.13 11.46
N ILE A 355 0.01 13.34 12.49
CA ILE A 355 1.44 13.71 12.35
C ILE A 355 2.24 12.59 11.67
N ILE A 356 2.03 11.33 12.03
CA ILE A 356 2.76 10.20 11.43
C ILE A 356 2.41 10.06 9.95
N ILE A 357 1.14 10.25 9.58
CA ILE A 357 0.70 10.26 8.18
C ILE A 357 1.37 11.41 7.43
N ASP A 358 1.33 12.64 7.97
CA ASP A 358 1.98 13.80 7.34
C ASP A 358 3.48 13.58 7.12
N ILE A 359 4.20 13.03 8.09
CA ILE A 359 5.64 12.73 7.97
C ILE A 359 5.88 11.68 6.88
N THR A 360 5.08 10.62 6.87
CA THR A 360 5.24 9.48 5.95
C THR A 360 5.00 9.91 4.51
N GLU A 361 3.91 10.62 4.25
CA GLU A 361 3.50 11.04 2.91
C GLU A 361 4.34 12.21 2.40
N SER A 362 4.62 13.22 3.23
CA SER A 362 5.33 14.44 2.77
C SER A 362 6.79 14.19 2.43
N MET A 363 7.42 13.18 3.04
CA MET A 363 8.83 12.85 2.86
C MET A 363 9.04 11.48 2.22
N GLU A 364 8.09 11.00 1.42
CA GLU A 364 8.16 9.69 0.78
C GLU A 364 9.42 9.49 -0.10
N PHE A 365 9.92 10.57 -0.70
CA PHE A 365 11.19 10.59 -1.43
C PHE A 365 12.43 10.26 -0.57
N ASN A 366 12.33 10.31 0.76
CA ASN A 366 13.42 10.04 1.70
C ASN A 366 12.97 9.15 2.87
N ARG A 367 12.69 7.87 2.55
CA ARG A 367 12.30 6.85 3.55
C ARG A 367 13.22 6.74 4.78
N LYS A 368 14.50 7.06 4.66
CA LYS A 368 15.45 7.00 5.79
C LYS A 368 15.14 8.05 6.84
N GLU A 369 14.78 9.24 6.38
CA GLU A 369 14.39 10.32 7.27
C GLU A 369 13.02 10.04 7.88
N VAL A 370 12.07 9.53 7.10
CA VAL A 370 10.77 9.08 7.62
C VAL A 370 10.96 8.03 8.73
N ALA A 371 11.73 6.97 8.46
CA ALA A 371 12.00 5.89 9.41
C ALA A 371 12.58 6.39 10.74
N ARG A 372 13.39 7.45 10.68
CA ARG A 372 13.96 8.09 11.86
C ARG A 372 12.92 8.93 12.59
N GLN A 373 12.23 9.82 11.88
CA GLN A 373 11.30 10.79 12.48
C GLN A 373 10.08 10.11 13.13
N VAL A 374 9.52 9.06 12.54
CA VAL A 374 8.33 8.39 13.12
C VAL A 374 8.64 7.64 14.42
N ILE A 375 9.86 7.09 14.55
CA ILE A 375 10.26 6.34 15.75
C ILE A 375 10.75 7.26 16.87
N THR A 376 11.36 8.40 16.53
CA THR A 376 11.81 9.39 17.52
C THR A 376 10.79 10.50 17.76
N LEU A 377 9.52 10.27 17.39
CA LEU A 377 8.46 11.26 17.50
C LEU A 377 8.17 11.62 18.97
N ASP A 378 8.34 10.65 19.86
CA ASP A 378 8.20 10.78 21.32
C ASP A 378 9.07 11.90 21.91
N LEU A 379 10.24 12.19 21.32
CA LEU A 379 11.15 13.27 21.76
C LEU A 379 10.53 14.67 21.70
N PHE A 380 9.51 14.87 20.87
CA PHE A 380 8.86 16.16 20.64
C PHE A 380 7.63 16.40 21.52
N PHE A 381 7.25 15.38 22.31
CA PHE A 381 6.16 15.43 23.27
C PHE A 381 6.69 15.35 24.69
N LYS A 382 5.81 15.54 25.68
CA LYS A 382 6.20 15.53 27.08
C LYS A 382 6.67 14.12 27.49
N PRO A 383 7.80 13.99 28.22
CA PRO A 383 8.25 12.71 28.74
C PRO A 383 7.19 12.04 29.63
N GLY A 384 7.05 10.73 29.50
CA GLY A 384 6.11 9.92 30.28
C GLY A 384 4.77 9.62 29.59
N ILE A 385 4.58 10.06 28.34
CA ILE A 385 3.44 9.64 27.51
C ILE A 385 3.63 8.22 26.99
N PHE A 386 4.85 7.89 26.54
CA PHE A 386 5.21 6.57 26.05
C PHE A 386 6.08 5.85 27.08
N ALA A 387 5.97 4.52 27.09
CA ALA A 387 6.90 3.64 27.75
C ALA A 387 8.28 3.68 27.06
N GLU A 388 9.31 3.22 27.75
CA GLU A 388 10.66 3.23 27.19
C GLU A 388 10.74 2.37 25.92
N PRO A 389 11.46 2.84 24.88
CA PRO A 389 11.58 2.11 23.63
C PRO A 389 12.13 0.69 23.82
N GLY A 390 11.50 -0.27 23.16
CA GLY A 390 11.89 -1.68 23.19
C GLY A 390 11.42 -2.47 24.42
N GLU A 391 10.66 -1.88 25.34
CA GLU A 391 10.00 -2.65 26.40
C GLU A 391 9.03 -3.68 25.82
N SER A 392 9.10 -4.89 26.35
CA SER A 392 8.24 -6.01 25.96
C SER A 392 6.86 -5.93 26.63
N ILE A 393 5.85 -6.54 26.02
CA ILE A 393 4.49 -6.60 26.60
C ILE A 393 4.47 -7.20 28.00
N ALA A 394 5.29 -8.22 28.25
CA ALA A 394 5.36 -8.84 29.58
C ALA A 394 5.92 -7.88 30.64
N GLN A 395 6.87 -7.02 30.26
CA GLN A 395 7.39 -5.98 31.16
C GLN A 395 6.34 -4.91 31.40
N LEU A 396 5.64 -4.46 30.35
CA LEU A 396 4.53 -3.51 30.49
C LEU A 396 3.41 -4.04 31.36
N ALA A 397 3.06 -5.33 31.23
CA ALA A 397 2.07 -5.97 32.07
C ALA A 397 2.49 -5.97 33.54
N ALA A 398 3.74 -6.32 33.85
CA ALA A 398 4.26 -6.26 35.21
C ALA A 398 4.22 -4.82 35.78
N THR A 399 4.63 -3.82 34.98
CA THR A 399 4.55 -2.41 35.38
C THR A 399 3.12 -1.95 35.61
N TYR A 400 2.18 -2.37 34.76
CA TYR A 400 0.76 -2.04 34.87
C TYR A 400 0.11 -2.70 36.09
N GLU A 401 0.47 -3.95 36.39
CA GLU A 401 0.03 -4.65 37.61
C GLU A 401 0.53 -3.96 38.89
N GLU A 402 1.77 -3.45 38.88
CA GLU A 402 2.33 -2.69 40.00
C GLU A 402 1.72 -1.29 40.12
N ASN A 403 1.46 -0.62 39.00
CA ASN A 403 0.88 0.72 38.91
C ASN A 403 -0.02 0.87 37.68
N PRO A 404 -1.35 0.76 37.83
CA PRO A 404 -2.29 0.92 36.71
C PRO A 404 -2.32 2.32 36.07
N LEU A 405 -1.67 3.32 36.69
CA LEU A 405 -1.52 4.67 36.15
C LEU A 405 -0.23 4.84 35.33
N ALA A 406 0.64 3.82 35.29
CA ALA A 406 1.83 3.85 34.46
C ALA A 406 1.43 3.80 32.98
N THR A 407 2.19 4.50 32.13
CA THR A 407 1.95 4.44 30.69
C THR A 407 2.36 3.08 30.13
N THR A 408 1.49 2.53 29.28
CA THR A 408 1.71 1.31 28.52
C THR A 408 1.84 1.58 27.03
N PHE A 409 1.75 2.84 26.62
CA PHE A 409 1.75 3.23 25.22
C PHE A 409 3.15 3.12 24.62
N LYS A 410 3.23 2.57 23.42
CA LYS A 410 4.47 2.34 22.67
C LYS A 410 4.44 3.17 21.40
N ILE A 411 5.45 4.01 21.20
CA ILE A 411 5.58 4.77 19.95
C ILE A 411 5.76 3.86 18.75
N GLU A 412 6.42 2.70 18.95
CA GLU A 412 6.62 1.71 17.91
C GLU A 412 5.28 1.13 17.42
N ASP A 413 4.37 0.81 18.34
CA ASP A 413 3.05 0.27 18.01
C ASP A 413 2.24 1.30 17.21
N LEU A 414 2.22 2.55 17.68
CA LEU A 414 1.49 3.63 17.03
C LEU A 414 2.04 3.95 15.63
N ALA A 415 3.37 4.02 15.48
CA ALA A 415 4.02 4.29 14.20
C ALA A 415 3.74 3.17 13.19
N ILE A 416 3.91 1.91 13.60
CA ILE A 416 3.67 0.78 12.72
C ILE A 416 2.18 0.63 12.39
N GLU A 417 1.26 0.77 13.35
CA GLU A 417 -0.18 0.69 13.09
C GLU A 417 -0.63 1.75 12.09
N THR A 418 -0.12 2.98 12.22
CA THR A 418 -0.45 4.07 11.30
C THR A 418 0.04 3.79 9.87
N ILE A 419 1.28 3.32 9.70
CA ILE A 419 1.83 2.98 8.38
C ILE A 419 1.10 1.76 7.79
N LEU A 420 0.75 0.77 8.61
CA LEU A 420 -0.08 -0.35 8.17
C LEU A 420 -1.47 0.13 7.74
N GLY A 421 -2.08 1.10 8.44
CA GLY A 421 -3.33 1.72 8.01
C GLY A 421 -3.24 2.32 6.61
N LEU A 422 -2.10 2.91 6.22
CA LEU A 422 -1.87 3.41 4.86
C LEU A 422 -1.69 2.28 3.82
N ILE A 423 -1.13 1.14 4.20
CA ILE A 423 -0.96 -0.04 3.33
C ILE A 423 -2.29 -0.78 3.14
N PHE A 424 -3.08 -0.91 4.21
CA PHE A 424 -4.31 -1.71 4.26
C PHE A 424 -5.57 -0.90 3.97
N LYS A 425 -5.46 0.41 3.68
CA LYS A 425 -6.60 1.21 3.25
C LYS A 425 -7.16 0.77 1.90
N LEU A 426 -8.46 0.94 1.75
CA LEU A 426 -9.24 0.65 0.54
C LEU A 426 -9.91 1.95 0.05
N PRO A 427 -10.09 2.17 -1.26
CA PRO A 427 -9.88 1.24 -2.38
C PRO A 427 -8.45 1.20 -2.93
N ASP A 428 -7.65 2.24 -2.72
CA ASP A 428 -6.30 2.37 -3.27
C ASP A 428 -5.33 3.00 -2.27
N VAL A 429 -4.04 2.86 -2.54
CA VAL A 429 -2.95 3.43 -1.74
C VAL A 429 -2.51 4.81 -2.22
N SER A 430 -1.99 5.63 -1.31
CA SER A 430 -1.47 6.97 -1.64
C SER A 430 -0.13 6.92 -2.35
N GLN A 431 0.72 5.96 -1.96
CA GLN A 431 2.04 5.77 -2.51
C GLN A 431 2.23 4.33 -3.00
N PRO A 432 3.20 4.07 -3.90
CA PRO A 432 3.50 2.71 -4.35
C PRO A 432 3.83 1.79 -3.17
N PHE A 433 3.28 0.57 -3.15
CA PHE A 433 3.52 -0.43 -2.10
C PHE A 433 5.01 -0.65 -1.76
N ALA A 434 5.88 -0.58 -2.78
CA ALA A 434 7.33 -0.71 -2.59
C ALA A 434 7.93 0.35 -1.66
N TYR A 435 7.39 1.58 -1.64
CA TYR A 435 7.80 2.61 -0.69
C TYR A 435 7.52 2.14 0.74
N PHE A 436 6.26 1.79 1.06
CA PHE A 436 5.88 1.37 2.40
C PHE A 436 6.63 0.11 2.87
N TYR A 437 6.76 -0.91 2.02
CA TYR A 437 7.48 -2.13 2.40
C TYR A 437 8.96 -1.86 2.69
N THR A 438 9.62 -1.03 1.87
CA THR A 438 11.01 -0.69 2.13
C THR A 438 11.19 0.27 3.31
N LEU A 439 10.20 1.12 3.61
CA LEU A 439 10.16 1.94 4.82
C LEU A 439 10.09 1.05 6.07
N LEU A 440 9.20 0.05 6.10
CA LEU A 440 9.08 -0.88 7.23
C LEU A 440 10.35 -1.71 7.45
N VAL A 441 11.03 -2.10 6.36
CA VAL A 441 12.36 -2.72 6.43
C VAL A 441 13.39 -1.77 7.06
N GLU A 442 13.46 -0.51 6.61
CA GLU A 442 14.39 0.50 7.15
C GLU A 442 14.13 0.78 8.64
N ILE A 443 12.86 0.92 9.04
CA ILE A 443 12.45 1.10 10.45
C ILE A 443 12.96 -0.06 11.31
N CYS A 444 12.76 -1.30 10.86
CA CYS A 444 13.22 -2.47 11.60
C CYS A 444 14.75 -2.61 11.61
N GLN A 445 15.44 -2.24 10.53
CA GLN A 445 16.91 -2.23 10.51
C GLN A 445 17.51 -1.21 11.50
N ASN A 446 16.86 -0.06 11.68
CA ASN A 446 17.30 0.97 12.63
C ASN A 446 17.17 0.52 14.10
N SER A 447 16.15 -0.26 14.45
CA SER A 447 15.92 -0.71 15.83
C SER A 447 15.32 -2.12 15.92
N PRO A 448 16.06 -3.18 15.55
CA PRO A 448 15.50 -4.53 15.41
C PRO A 448 14.90 -5.09 16.70
N LYS A 449 15.52 -4.79 17.85
CA LYS A 449 15.07 -5.30 19.15
C LYS A 449 13.71 -4.75 19.56
N ALA A 450 13.42 -3.50 19.22
CA ALA A 450 12.16 -2.85 19.54
C ALA A 450 11.08 -3.17 18.50
N ILE A 451 11.42 -3.15 17.21
CA ILE A 451 10.45 -3.25 16.12
C ILE A 451 10.10 -4.71 15.75
N ALA A 452 11.04 -5.65 15.82
CA ALA A 452 10.75 -7.03 15.41
C ALA A 452 9.60 -7.70 16.21
N PRO A 453 9.51 -7.53 17.55
CA PRO A 453 8.36 -8.02 18.31
C PRO A 453 7.03 -7.38 17.89
N VAL A 454 7.05 -6.09 17.52
CA VAL A 454 5.90 -5.29 17.09
C VAL A 454 5.34 -5.83 15.76
N PHE A 455 6.21 -6.12 14.80
CA PHE A 455 5.83 -6.83 13.57
C PHE A 455 5.34 -8.25 13.83
N GLY A 456 5.99 -8.98 14.73
CA GLY A 456 5.55 -10.33 15.10
C GLY A 456 4.11 -10.36 15.61
N ARG A 457 3.68 -9.38 16.42
CA ARG A 457 2.27 -9.28 16.86
C ARG A 457 1.33 -8.92 15.72
N ALA A 458 1.69 -7.96 14.87
CA ALA A 458 0.88 -7.60 13.70
C ALA A 458 0.71 -8.77 12.72
N PHE A 459 1.77 -9.52 12.45
CA PHE A 459 1.72 -10.73 11.65
C PHE A 459 0.77 -11.77 12.22
N ARG A 460 0.79 -12.01 13.54
CA ARG A 460 -0.16 -12.92 14.19
C ARG A 460 -1.60 -12.41 14.10
N PHE A 461 -1.80 -11.10 14.29
CA PHE A 461 -3.11 -10.48 14.18
C PHE A 461 -3.73 -10.74 12.79
N PHE A 462 -3.02 -10.44 11.70
CA PHE A 462 -3.55 -10.70 10.36
C PHE A 462 -3.74 -12.19 10.09
N TYR A 463 -2.78 -13.04 10.48
CA TYR A 463 -2.88 -14.49 10.30
C TYR A 463 -4.14 -15.07 10.97
N ASN A 464 -4.43 -14.64 12.19
CA ASN A 464 -5.61 -15.09 12.96
C ASN A 464 -6.93 -14.60 12.37
N ASN A 465 -6.92 -13.52 11.58
CA ASN A 465 -8.11 -12.93 10.96
C ASN A 465 -8.19 -13.19 9.44
N LEU A 466 -7.34 -14.06 8.89
CA LEU A 466 -7.23 -14.33 7.45
C LEU A 466 -8.54 -14.81 6.82
N ASP A 467 -9.38 -15.53 7.55
CA ASP A 467 -10.64 -16.06 6.98
C ASP A 467 -11.60 -14.92 6.61
N ASN A 468 -11.64 -13.87 7.42
CA ASN A 468 -12.55 -12.74 7.27
C ASN A 468 -11.96 -11.55 6.52
N LEU A 469 -10.63 -11.46 6.41
CA LEU A 469 -9.94 -10.36 5.74
C LEU A 469 -10.34 -10.26 4.26
N ASP A 470 -10.46 -9.06 3.71
CA ASP A 470 -10.71 -8.83 2.28
C ASP A 470 -9.61 -9.46 1.40
N LEU A 471 -9.99 -10.05 0.26
CA LEU A 471 -9.05 -10.73 -0.65
C LEU A 471 -7.86 -9.86 -1.06
N GLU A 472 -8.09 -8.58 -1.39
CA GLU A 472 -7.00 -7.68 -1.76
C GLU A 472 -6.05 -7.44 -0.60
N LEU A 473 -6.59 -7.32 0.62
CA LEU A 473 -5.79 -7.15 1.83
C LEU A 473 -5.02 -8.43 2.18
N LYS A 474 -5.55 -9.63 1.90
CA LYS A 474 -4.78 -10.89 2.00
C LYS A 474 -3.56 -10.87 1.07
N SER A 475 -3.71 -10.37 -0.16
CA SER A 475 -2.58 -10.22 -1.09
C SER A 475 -1.57 -9.17 -0.61
N ARG A 476 -2.02 -8.01 -0.12
CA ARG A 476 -1.11 -6.99 0.44
C ARG A 476 -0.36 -7.49 1.67
N TYR A 477 -1.03 -8.25 2.54
CA TYR A 477 -0.43 -8.91 3.69
C TYR A 477 0.64 -9.93 3.26
N LEU A 478 0.33 -10.78 2.27
CA LEU A 478 1.29 -11.72 1.70
C LEU A 478 2.54 -11.02 1.16
N ASP A 479 2.35 -9.94 0.42
CA ASP A 479 3.44 -9.15 -0.15
C ASP A 479 4.32 -8.53 0.95
N TRP A 480 3.69 -7.83 1.90
CA TRP A 480 4.40 -7.23 3.02
C TRP A 480 5.18 -8.27 3.83
N PHE A 481 4.54 -9.39 4.20
CA PHE A 481 5.19 -10.46 4.97
C PHE A 481 6.39 -11.01 4.20
N SER A 482 6.22 -11.31 2.91
CA SER A 482 7.30 -11.88 2.08
C SER A 482 8.52 -10.94 1.97
N ILE A 483 8.28 -9.66 1.68
CA ILE A 483 9.35 -8.67 1.58
C ILE A 483 10.04 -8.46 2.92
N GLN A 484 9.29 -8.49 4.03
CA GLN A 484 9.89 -8.41 5.35
C GLN A 484 10.79 -9.64 5.59
N MET A 485 10.29 -10.86 5.40
CA MET A 485 11.07 -12.08 5.61
C MET A 485 12.34 -12.14 4.76
N SER A 486 12.24 -11.81 3.47
CA SER A 486 13.38 -11.85 2.56
C SER A 486 14.52 -10.90 2.97
N ASN A 487 14.21 -9.83 3.71
CA ASN A 487 15.20 -8.88 4.24
C ASN A 487 15.76 -9.28 5.63
N PHE A 488 15.19 -10.31 6.28
CA PHE A 488 15.59 -10.80 7.61
C PHE A 488 15.83 -12.32 7.60
N ASN A 489 16.54 -12.81 6.58
CA ASN A 489 16.99 -14.20 6.42
C ASN A 489 15.87 -15.24 6.47
N PHE A 490 14.69 -14.93 5.90
CA PHE A 490 13.58 -15.89 5.77
C PHE A 490 13.10 -16.48 7.12
N SER A 491 13.40 -15.82 8.23
CA SER A 491 13.18 -16.39 9.57
C SER A 491 11.80 -16.03 10.12
N TRP A 492 10.99 -17.05 10.40
CA TRP A 492 9.71 -16.93 11.09
C TRP A 492 9.48 -18.11 12.05
N LYS A 493 8.60 -17.93 13.04
CA LYS A 493 8.19 -18.99 13.97
C LYS A 493 7.11 -19.88 13.37
N TRP A 494 7.44 -20.57 12.27
CA TRP A 494 6.53 -21.45 11.52
C TRP A 494 5.81 -22.51 12.36
N LYS A 495 6.42 -22.96 13.46
CA LYS A 495 5.82 -23.92 14.41
C LYS A 495 4.48 -23.45 14.98
N GLU A 496 4.24 -22.14 15.05
CA GLU A 496 2.97 -21.58 15.51
C GLU A 496 1.79 -21.92 14.56
N TRP A 497 2.07 -22.36 13.33
CA TRP A 497 1.07 -22.67 12.30
C TRP A 497 1.01 -24.17 11.94
N GLU A 498 1.78 -25.03 12.61
CA GLU A 498 1.82 -26.47 12.34
C GLU A 498 0.45 -27.13 12.57
N ASP A 499 -0.24 -26.76 13.64
CA ASP A 499 -1.55 -27.32 13.98
C ASP A 499 -2.59 -27.02 12.90
N ASP A 500 -2.62 -25.79 12.37
CA ASP A 500 -3.48 -25.41 11.23
C ASP A 500 -3.14 -26.24 9.98
N SER A 501 -1.84 -26.42 9.69
CA SER A 501 -1.36 -27.22 8.54
C SER A 501 -1.80 -28.69 8.63
N ILE A 502 -1.73 -29.27 9.83
CA ILE A 502 -2.13 -30.66 10.07
C ILE A 502 -3.65 -30.79 10.00
N ARG A 503 -4.38 -29.88 10.68
CA ARG A 503 -5.84 -29.91 10.80
C ARG A 503 -6.54 -29.74 9.45
N PHE A 504 -6.07 -28.80 8.64
CA PHE A 504 -6.73 -28.43 7.39
C PHE A 504 -6.01 -28.94 6.14
N GLY A 505 -4.93 -29.72 6.26
CA GLY A 505 -4.02 -30.05 5.13
C GLY A 505 -4.69 -30.68 3.90
N LYS A 506 -5.89 -31.27 4.04
CA LYS A 506 -6.70 -31.82 2.94
C LYS A 506 -7.56 -30.76 2.21
N SER A 507 -7.79 -29.59 2.80
CA SER A 507 -8.58 -28.49 2.22
C SER A 507 -7.81 -27.77 1.13
N PHE A 508 -8.55 -27.31 0.12
CA PHE A 508 -8.02 -26.53 -0.99
C PHE A 508 -8.24 -25.02 -0.82
N TYR A 509 -9.35 -24.60 -0.20
CA TYR A 509 -9.74 -23.18 -0.11
C TYR A 509 -9.48 -22.52 1.25
N CYS A 510 -8.99 -23.25 2.26
CA CYS A 510 -8.66 -22.68 3.57
C CYS A 510 -7.65 -21.50 3.45
N ALA A 511 -8.04 -20.33 3.95
CA ALA A 511 -7.28 -19.09 3.77
C ALA A 511 -5.89 -19.15 4.43
N LYS A 512 -5.80 -19.69 5.65
CA LYS A 512 -4.54 -19.85 6.39
C LYS A 512 -3.53 -20.75 5.65
N LEU A 513 -3.99 -21.88 5.12
CA LEU A 513 -3.13 -22.79 4.35
C LEU A 513 -2.69 -22.18 3.04
N ASN A 514 -3.61 -21.54 2.33
CA ASN A 514 -3.28 -20.88 1.07
C ASN A 514 -2.31 -19.73 1.30
N PHE A 515 -2.46 -18.98 2.40
CA PHE A 515 -1.48 -17.98 2.79
C PHE A 515 -0.09 -18.59 3.01
N ALA A 516 0.04 -19.64 3.84
CA ALA A 516 1.33 -20.28 4.10
C ALA A 516 1.97 -20.86 2.85
N LYS A 517 1.20 -21.55 1.99
CA LYS A 517 1.67 -22.09 0.70
C LYS A 517 2.16 -20.97 -0.21
N ASN A 518 1.38 -19.90 -0.37
CA ASN A 518 1.75 -18.78 -1.23
C ASN A 518 2.96 -18.02 -0.68
N LEU A 519 3.08 -17.88 0.65
CA LEU A 519 4.22 -17.24 1.31
C LEU A 519 5.51 -18.01 1.02
N ILE A 520 5.54 -19.33 1.26
CA ILE A 520 6.71 -20.19 0.95
C ILE A 520 7.08 -20.09 -0.53
N ARG A 521 6.09 -20.17 -1.43
CA ARG A 521 6.31 -20.03 -2.88
C ARG A 521 6.86 -18.65 -3.25
N LYS A 522 6.47 -17.60 -2.55
CA LYS A 522 6.96 -16.23 -2.78
C LYS A 522 8.39 -16.07 -2.25
N GLU A 523 8.70 -16.58 -1.06
CA GLU A 523 10.05 -16.61 -0.51
C GLU A 523 11.04 -17.34 -1.43
N LEU A 524 10.65 -18.51 -1.96
CA LEU A 524 11.45 -19.28 -2.92
C LEU A 524 11.77 -18.49 -4.20
N ARG A 525 10.92 -17.52 -4.58
CA ARG A 525 11.13 -16.66 -5.76
C ARG A 525 11.98 -15.43 -5.46
N LEU A 526 12.02 -15.00 -4.20
CA LEU A 526 12.80 -13.84 -3.76
C LEU A 526 14.28 -14.18 -3.52
N THR A 527 14.64 -15.46 -3.50
CA THR A 527 16.03 -15.92 -3.34
C THR A 527 16.52 -16.75 -4.53
N SER A 528 17.82 -16.71 -4.80
CA SER A 528 18.50 -17.65 -5.70
C SER A 528 18.98 -18.91 -4.98
N ASN A 529 19.03 -18.89 -3.64
CA ASN A 529 19.43 -20.00 -2.80
C ASN A 529 18.22 -20.53 -2.04
N THR A 530 17.53 -21.52 -2.63
CA THR A 530 16.30 -22.09 -2.05
C THR A 530 16.54 -22.79 -0.71
N LEU A 531 17.79 -23.17 -0.42
CA LEU A 531 18.17 -23.76 0.87
C LEU A 531 17.91 -22.81 2.04
N ASP A 532 18.06 -21.49 1.85
CA ASP A 532 17.81 -20.51 2.92
C ASP A 532 16.35 -20.55 3.38
N VAL A 533 15.42 -20.82 2.45
CA VAL A 533 13.99 -21.00 2.75
C VAL A 533 13.75 -22.39 3.32
N GLU A 534 14.28 -23.44 2.70
CA GLU A 534 14.11 -24.82 3.16
C GLU A 534 14.60 -25.03 4.60
N ASP A 535 15.76 -24.47 4.95
CA ASP A 535 16.37 -24.57 6.28
C ASP A 535 15.59 -23.75 7.33
N SER A 536 14.83 -22.74 6.91
CA SER A 536 13.96 -21.96 7.80
C SER A 536 12.67 -22.71 8.19
N LEU A 537 12.28 -23.72 7.42
CA LEU A 537 10.99 -24.40 7.54
C LEU A 537 11.08 -25.67 8.43
N PRO A 538 10.10 -25.90 9.32
CA PRO A 538 9.89 -27.20 9.94
C PRO A 538 9.53 -28.29 8.92
N GLU A 539 9.74 -29.56 9.29
CA GLU A 539 9.46 -30.71 8.43
C GLU A 539 8.03 -30.74 7.86
N GLU A 540 7.03 -30.35 8.66
CA GLU A 540 5.62 -30.29 8.23
C GLU A 540 5.40 -29.33 7.04
N PHE A 541 6.14 -28.21 6.97
CA PHE A 541 5.99 -27.22 5.90
C PHE A 541 6.82 -27.54 4.65
N LYS A 542 7.80 -28.46 4.73
CA LYS A 542 8.63 -28.85 3.58
C LYS A 542 7.82 -29.47 2.45
N LYS A 543 6.66 -30.07 2.75
CA LYS A 543 5.73 -30.57 1.72
C LYS A 543 5.16 -29.47 0.81
N TYR A 544 5.23 -28.20 1.22
CA TYR A 544 4.79 -27.05 0.44
C TYR A 544 5.92 -26.38 -0.37
N LEU A 545 7.14 -26.92 -0.34
CA LEU A 545 8.24 -26.49 -1.21
C LEU A 545 7.96 -26.77 -2.69
N ASP A 546 7.01 -27.66 -3.00
CA ASP A 546 6.56 -27.83 -4.37
C ASP A 546 5.76 -26.61 -4.85
N SER A 547 6.44 -25.80 -5.67
CA SER A 547 5.90 -24.61 -6.32
C SER A 547 5.08 -24.90 -7.56
N SER A 548 4.72 -26.16 -7.81
CA SER A 548 3.89 -26.57 -8.94
C SER A 548 2.49 -25.95 -8.87
N TYR A 549 2.06 -25.35 -9.99
CA TYR A 549 0.74 -24.70 -10.13
C TYR A 549 -0.39 -25.74 -10.05
N VAL A 550 -0.21 -26.85 -10.76
CA VAL A 550 -1.06 -28.05 -10.65
C VAL A 550 -0.23 -29.27 -10.20
N PRO A 551 -0.87 -30.28 -9.61
CA PRO A 551 -0.22 -31.55 -9.30
C PRO A 551 0.45 -32.19 -10.52
N ARG A 552 1.52 -32.95 -10.29
CA ARG A 552 2.29 -33.59 -11.37
C ARG A 552 1.43 -34.58 -12.15
N GLU A 553 0.48 -35.23 -11.49
CA GLU A 553 -0.50 -36.14 -12.07
C GLU A 553 -1.35 -35.45 -13.13
N GLN A 554 -1.82 -34.22 -12.87
CA GLN A 554 -2.60 -33.46 -13.86
C GLN A 554 -1.75 -33.02 -15.07
N VAL A 555 -0.44 -32.76 -14.87
CA VAL A 555 0.47 -32.50 -16.00
C VAL A 555 0.68 -33.76 -16.84
N HIS A 556 0.77 -34.92 -16.18
CA HIS A 556 0.83 -36.21 -16.86
C HIS A 556 -0.43 -36.49 -17.67
N GLU A 557 -1.61 -36.29 -17.08
CA GLU A 557 -2.89 -36.42 -17.79
C GLU A 557 -2.99 -35.46 -18.99
N PHE A 558 -2.50 -34.23 -18.84
CA PHE A 558 -2.43 -33.26 -19.95
C PHE A 558 -1.61 -33.82 -21.12
N TYR A 559 -0.38 -34.28 -20.90
CA TYR A 559 0.44 -34.87 -21.96
C TYR A 559 -0.15 -36.16 -22.51
N GLN A 560 -0.66 -37.04 -21.65
CA GLN A 560 -1.31 -38.29 -22.06
C GLN A 560 -2.53 -38.02 -22.95
N SER A 561 -3.27 -36.92 -22.71
CA SER A 561 -4.44 -36.54 -23.51
C SER A 561 -4.12 -36.20 -24.97
N LEU A 562 -2.86 -35.91 -25.29
CA LEU A 562 -2.40 -35.61 -26.66
C LEU A 562 -2.20 -36.88 -27.50
N PHE A 563 -2.02 -38.03 -26.84
CA PHE A 563 -1.76 -39.31 -27.47
C PHE A 563 -2.99 -40.22 -27.46
N SER A 564 -3.05 -41.11 -28.44
CA SER A 564 -3.95 -42.27 -28.45
C SER A 564 -3.40 -43.38 -27.55
N GLU A 565 -4.15 -44.47 -27.38
CA GLU A 565 -3.71 -45.66 -26.64
C GLU A 565 -2.42 -46.31 -27.19
N ALA A 566 -1.95 -45.88 -28.37
CA ALA A 566 -0.71 -46.33 -28.97
C ALA A 566 0.56 -45.84 -28.26
N HIS A 567 0.47 -44.78 -27.44
CA HIS A 567 1.60 -44.24 -26.67
C HIS A 567 1.20 -43.92 -25.24
N VAL A 568 1.98 -44.45 -24.28
CA VAL A 568 1.79 -44.20 -22.85
C VAL A 568 2.91 -43.28 -22.38
N VAL A 569 2.52 -42.13 -21.81
CA VAL A 569 3.45 -41.16 -21.26
C VAL A 569 3.98 -41.67 -19.93
N ASP A 570 5.30 -41.72 -19.77
CA ASP A 570 5.92 -41.96 -18.47
C ASP A 570 5.98 -40.65 -17.67
N ILE A 571 5.46 -40.69 -16.43
CA ILE A 571 5.46 -39.55 -15.52
C ILE A 571 6.88 -39.14 -15.11
N GLU A 572 7.83 -40.08 -15.05
CA GLU A 572 9.22 -39.82 -14.65
C GLU A 572 9.98 -39.00 -15.70
N GLU A 573 9.58 -39.13 -16.97
CA GLU A 573 10.16 -38.41 -18.10
C GLU A 573 9.72 -36.93 -18.16
N ILE A 574 8.62 -36.57 -17.49
CA ILE A 574 8.16 -35.19 -17.35
C ILE A 574 9.03 -34.46 -16.32
N LYS A 575 10.09 -33.80 -16.80
CA LYS A 575 11.02 -33.01 -15.98
C LYS A 575 10.62 -31.53 -15.97
N LYS A 576 10.89 -30.86 -14.85
CA LYS A 576 10.61 -29.43 -14.65
C LYS A 576 11.25 -28.57 -15.74
N ASN A 577 10.47 -27.68 -16.35
CA ASN A 577 10.91 -26.72 -17.38
C ASN A 577 11.66 -27.36 -18.56
N SER A 578 11.27 -28.59 -18.94
CA SER A 578 11.88 -29.34 -20.05
C SER A 578 10.84 -29.66 -21.12
N LEU A 579 11.29 -29.75 -22.38
CA LEU A 579 10.42 -30.13 -23.49
C LEU A 579 10.22 -31.65 -23.49
N TYR A 580 9.03 -32.11 -23.10
CA TYR A 580 8.70 -33.55 -23.07
C TYR A 580 8.84 -34.21 -24.44
N PHE A 581 8.46 -33.52 -25.52
CA PHE A 581 8.48 -34.09 -26.88
C PHE A 581 9.88 -34.40 -27.43
N MET A 582 10.95 -34.05 -26.70
CA MET A 582 12.33 -34.36 -27.04
C MET A 582 12.85 -35.69 -26.47
N GLN A 583 12.07 -36.35 -25.60
CA GLN A 583 12.47 -37.64 -25.04
C GLN A 583 12.48 -38.72 -26.14
N GLU A 584 13.45 -39.64 -26.07
CA GLU A 584 13.60 -40.72 -27.06
C GLU A 584 12.40 -41.68 -27.09
N SER A 585 11.63 -41.73 -25.99
CA SER A 585 10.38 -42.47 -25.89
C SER A 585 9.28 -41.93 -26.82
N VAL A 586 9.37 -40.66 -27.23
CA VAL A 586 8.37 -40.00 -28.07
C VAL A 586 8.65 -40.32 -29.56
N PRO A 587 7.71 -40.94 -30.30
CA PRO A 587 7.98 -41.49 -31.64
C PRO A 587 8.49 -40.48 -32.68
N PHE A 588 8.20 -39.20 -32.51
CA PHE A 588 8.51 -38.12 -33.45
C PHE A 588 9.54 -37.11 -32.90
N HIS A 589 10.39 -37.55 -31.96
CA HIS A 589 11.41 -36.69 -31.36
C HIS A 589 12.40 -36.10 -32.38
N GLU A 590 12.67 -36.79 -33.50
CA GLU A 590 13.54 -36.26 -34.57
C GLU A 590 12.88 -35.13 -35.34
N GLU A 591 11.58 -35.23 -35.65
CA GLU A 591 10.83 -34.13 -36.24
C GLU A 591 10.74 -32.92 -35.27
N VAL A 592 10.64 -33.15 -33.96
CA VAL A 592 10.71 -32.07 -32.96
C VAL A 592 12.06 -31.35 -32.98
N ARG A 593 13.17 -32.08 -33.18
CA ARG A 593 14.50 -31.47 -33.37
C ARG A 593 14.56 -30.59 -34.62
N GLN A 594 13.92 -31.01 -35.72
CA GLN A 594 13.85 -30.18 -36.94
C GLN A 594 13.07 -28.88 -36.69
N ILE A 595 11.99 -28.92 -35.92
CA ILE A 595 11.24 -27.72 -35.52
C ILE A 595 12.13 -26.81 -34.64
N LEU A 596 12.89 -27.36 -33.70
CA LEU A 596 13.86 -26.59 -32.91
C LEU A 596 14.93 -25.91 -33.79
N ASP A 597 15.49 -26.65 -34.74
CA ASP A 597 16.47 -26.12 -35.68
C ASP A 597 15.88 -24.97 -36.51
N TYR A 598 14.63 -25.11 -36.96
CA TYR A 598 13.86 -24.06 -37.63
C TYR A 598 13.66 -22.82 -36.75
N ILE A 599 13.26 -23.00 -35.49
CA ILE A 599 13.05 -21.91 -34.51
C ILE A 599 14.35 -21.14 -34.25
N HIS A 600 15.49 -21.81 -34.24
CA HIS A 600 16.80 -21.18 -34.04
C HIS A 600 17.36 -20.50 -35.31
N LYS A 601 16.74 -20.65 -36.49
CA LYS A 601 17.15 -19.91 -37.69
C LYS A 601 16.92 -18.42 -37.50
N ALA A 602 17.80 -17.64 -38.13
CA ALA A 602 17.64 -16.20 -38.21
C ALA A 602 16.38 -15.83 -39.03
N ASN A 603 15.71 -14.75 -38.63
CA ASN A 603 14.40 -14.36 -39.20
C ASN A 603 14.45 -14.10 -40.71
N ASP A 604 15.59 -13.68 -41.26
CA ASP A 604 15.80 -13.41 -42.69
C ASP A 604 15.96 -14.67 -43.54
N VAL A 605 16.23 -15.82 -42.92
CA VAL A 605 16.42 -17.11 -43.59
C VAL A 605 15.21 -18.03 -43.40
N ARG A 606 14.32 -17.70 -42.46
CA ARG A 606 13.21 -18.57 -42.07
C ARG A 606 12.04 -18.45 -43.06
N GLU A 607 11.55 -19.58 -43.55
CA GLU A 607 10.37 -19.65 -44.42
C GLU A 607 9.31 -20.55 -43.80
N VAL A 608 8.10 -20.04 -43.55
CA VAL A 608 6.99 -20.80 -42.90
C VAL A 608 6.65 -22.10 -43.62
N ILE A 609 6.86 -22.17 -44.94
CA ILE A 609 6.62 -23.36 -45.76
C ILE A 609 7.46 -24.56 -45.27
N GLU A 610 8.67 -24.32 -44.76
CA GLU A 610 9.50 -25.38 -44.18
C GLU A 610 8.83 -25.99 -42.95
N LEU A 611 8.31 -25.14 -42.05
CA LEU A 611 7.59 -25.58 -40.86
C LEU A 611 6.31 -26.36 -41.24
N GLU A 612 5.56 -25.88 -42.23
CA GLU A 612 4.39 -26.57 -42.76
C GLU A 612 4.74 -27.96 -43.28
N THR A 613 5.84 -28.09 -44.01
CA THR A 613 6.30 -29.38 -44.54
C THR A 613 6.65 -30.36 -43.42
N ILE A 614 7.36 -29.89 -42.38
CA ILE A 614 7.70 -30.73 -41.22
C ILE A 614 6.42 -31.21 -40.49
N LEU A 615 5.44 -30.33 -40.32
CA LEU A 615 4.17 -30.67 -39.68
C LEU A 615 3.32 -31.62 -40.52
N ASP A 616 3.27 -31.45 -41.84
CA ASP A 616 2.55 -32.35 -42.76
C ASP A 616 3.18 -33.75 -42.78
N ASP A 617 4.51 -33.83 -42.81
CA ASP A 617 5.24 -35.10 -42.71
C ASP A 617 4.94 -35.81 -41.38
N MET A 618 4.92 -35.05 -40.28
CA MET A 618 4.56 -35.58 -38.96
C MET A 618 3.11 -36.09 -38.92
N LYS A 619 2.17 -35.37 -39.53
CA LYS A 619 0.76 -35.77 -39.65
C LYS A 619 0.61 -37.08 -40.42
N GLN A 620 1.33 -37.24 -41.52
CA GLN A 620 1.27 -38.44 -42.36
C GLN A 620 1.87 -39.67 -41.67
N LYS A 621 3.00 -39.50 -40.96
CA LYS A 621 3.69 -40.62 -40.30
C LYS A 621 3.08 -41.03 -38.96
N TYR A 622 2.68 -40.05 -38.14
CA TYR A 622 2.33 -40.27 -36.73
C TYR A 622 0.90 -39.85 -36.37
N GLY A 623 0.08 -39.47 -37.35
CA GLY A 623 -1.32 -39.06 -37.13
C GLY A 623 -2.19 -40.13 -36.46
N ALA A 624 -1.81 -41.42 -36.51
CA ALA A 624 -2.50 -42.48 -35.79
C ALA A 624 -2.14 -42.56 -34.29
N VAL A 625 -0.96 -42.05 -33.92
CA VAL A 625 -0.49 -42.02 -32.53
C VAL A 625 -1.03 -40.78 -31.81
N ILE A 626 -1.18 -39.67 -32.51
CA ILE A 626 -1.69 -38.41 -31.99
C ILE A 626 -3.23 -38.42 -32.00
N ARG A 627 -3.87 -38.09 -30.88
CA ARG A 627 -5.34 -38.16 -30.75
C ARG A 627 -6.05 -37.04 -31.51
N ASP A 628 -5.57 -35.82 -31.33
CA ASP A 628 -6.05 -34.61 -32.00
C ASP A 628 -4.84 -33.83 -32.50
N PHE A 629 -4.65 -33.87 -33.82
CA PHE A 629 -3.46 -33.29 -34.43
C PHE A 629 -3.44 -31.77 -34.33
N ASP A 630 -4.60 -31.11 -34.47
CA ASP A 630 -4.66 -29.64 -34.47
C ASP A 630 -4.39 -29.10 -33.06
N ARG A 631 -4.96 -29.73 -32.02
CA ARG A 631 -4.63 -29.43 -30.61
C ARG A 631 -3.15 -29.68 -30.32
N PHE A 632 -2.63 -30.81 -30.78
CA PHE A 632 -1.24 -31.20 -30.56
C PHE A 632 -0.24 -30.20 -31.18
N VAL A 633 -0.48 -29.72 -32.40
CA VAL A 633 0.40 -28.75 -33.08
C VAL A 633 0.55 -27.46 -32.26
N ILE A 634 -0.54 -26.94 -31.69
CA ILE A 634 -0.48 -25.74 -30.84
C ILE A 634 0.41 -25.98 -29.64
N VAL A 635 0.16 -27.07 -28.91
CA VAL A 635 0.96 -27.42 -27.71
C VAL A 635 2.43 -27.60 -28.07
N LEU A 636 2.72 -28.35 -29.14
CA LEU A 636 4.08 -28.61 -29.59
C LEU A 636 4.82 -27.31 -29.93
N LEU A 637 4.23 -26.46 -30.78
CA LEU A 637 4.88 -25.22 -31.22
C LEU A 637 5.08 -24.25 -30.05
N VAL A 638 4.04 -24.03 -29.25
CA VAL A 638 4.12 -23.13 -28.08
C VAL A 638 5.21 -23.62 -27.11
N GLN A 639 5.22 -24.91 -26.77
CA GLN A 639 6.22 -25.47 -25.85
C GLN A 639 7.63 -25.41 -26.43
N THR A 640 7.79 -25.59 -27.74
CA THR A 640 9.09 -25.48 -28.40
C THR A 640 9.62 -24.04 -28.35
N VAL A 641 8.75 -23.05 -28.59
CA VAL A 641 9.11 -21.62 -28.49
C VAL A 641 9.52 -21.22 -27.08
N VAL A 642 8.72 -21.57 -26.07
CA VAL A 642 9.05 -21.22 -24.67
C VAL A 642 10.26 -21.98 -24.15
N TYR A 643 10.50 -23.20 -24.64
CA TYR A 643 11.71 -23.96 -24.35
C TYR A 643 12.95 -23.24 -24.91
N SER A 644 12.95 -22.83 -26.17
CA SER A 644 14.03 -22.04 -26.77
C SER A 644 14.27 -20.71 -26.04
N GLY A 645 13.20 -20.11 -25.52
CA GLY A 645 13.23 -18.88 -24.71
C GLY A 645 13.51 -19.06 -23.22
N SER A 646 13.71 -20.28 -22.72
CA SER A 646 13.67 -20.61 -21.28
C SER A 646 14.79 -19.99 -20.43
N ARG A 647 15.82 -19.42 -21.05
CA ARG A 647 16.98 -18.81 -20.36
C ARG A 647 16.61 -17.57 -19.56
N SER A 648 15.71 -16.71 -20.06
CA SER A 648 15.20 -15.55 -19.34
C SER A 648 13.93 -15.01 -20.00
N LEU A 649 13.15 -14.21 -19.28
CA LEU A 649 11.94 -13.55 -19.82
C LEU A 649 12.25 -12.72 -21.08
N SER A 650 13.42 -12.06 -21.16
CA SER A 650 13.84 -11.33 -22.35
C SER A 650 14.07 -12.24 -23.57
N HIS A 651 14.60 -13.46 -23.35
CA HIS A 651 14.76 -14.43 -24.44
C HIS A 651 13.39 -14.94 -24.88
N ALA A 652 12.51 -15.29 -23.94
CA ALA A 652 11.13 -15.68 -24.26
C ALA A 652 10.42 -14.61 -25.11
N ASN A 653 10.45 -13.34 -24.68
CA ASN A 653 9.86 -12.23 -25.43
C ASN A 653 10.43 -12.10 -26.84
N LYS A 654 11.75 -12.29 -26.99
CA LYS A 654 12.40 -12.24 -28.30
C LYS A 654 11.90 -13.35 -29.21
N TYR A 655 11.95 -14.62 -28.77
CA TYR A 655 11.50 -15.75 -29.59
C TYR A 655 10.02 -15.63 -29.96
N ILE A 656 9.16 -15.24 -29.02
CA ILE A 656 7.73 -15.03 -29.28
C ILE A 656 7.53 -13.94 -30.34
N SER A 657 8.24 -12.80 -30.22
CA SER A 657 8.15 -11.72 -31.20
C SER A 657 8.68 -12.12 -32.58
N ASP A 658 9.75 -12.91 -32.62
CA ASP A 658 10.40 -13.38 -33.85
C ASP A 658 9.57 -14.43 -34.59
N LEU A 659 8.70 -15.17 -33.90
CA LEU A 659 7.92 -16.30 -34.45
C LEU A 659 6.41 -16.01 -34.55
N LYS A 660 5.96 -14.81 -34.15
CA LYS A 660 4.52 -14.50 -34.07
C LYS A 660 3.80 -14.68 -35.42
N ASP A 661 4.40 -14.25 -36.53
CA ASP A 661 3.77 -14.27 -37.84
C ASP A 661 3.72 -15.70 -38.39
N ASP A 662 4.78 -16.48 -38.12
CA ASP A 662 4.88 -17.90 -38.46
C ASP A 662 3.80 -18.68 -37.71
N MET A 663 3.69 -18.49 -36.39
CA MET A 663 2.69 -19.14 -35.55
C MET A 663 1.27 -18.74 -35.94
N ALA A 664 1.00 -17.45 -36.19
CA ALA A 664 -0.30 -16.98 -36.64
C ALA A 664 -0.71 -17.61 -37.98
N THR A 665 0.23 -17.79 -38.90
CA THR A 665 0.00 -18.45 -40.19
C THR A 665 -0.39 -19.91 -40.00
N ILE A 666 0.36 -20.66 -39.18
CA ILE A 666 0.04 -22.07 -38.88
C ILE A 666 -1.31 -22.18 -38.16
N PHE A 667 -1.53 -21.37 -37.11
CA PHE A 667 -2.76 -21.40 -36.32
C PHE A 667 -3.99 -21.04 -37.15
N GLY A 668 -3.84 -20.17 -38.16
CA GLY A 668 -4.90 -19.83 -39.11
C GLY A 668 -5.36 -21.01 -39.99
N LYS A 669 -4.52 -22.03 -40.19
CA LYS A 669 -4.85 -23.23 -41.00
C LYS A 669 -5.53 -24.35 -40.20
N LEU A 670 -5.48 -24.30 -38.86
CA LEU A 670 -6.03 -25.32 -37.97
C LEU A 670 -7.56 -25.21 -37.88
N GLN A 671 -8.25 -26.36 -37.87
CA GLN A 671 -9.71 -26.47 -37.79
C GLN A 671 -10.21 -26.41 -36.35
N MET A 672 -9.83 -25.34 -35.64
CA MET A 672 -10.26 -25.09 -34.27
C MET A 672 -10.80 -23.67 -34.15
N ASP A 673 -11.69 -23.46 -33.19
CA ASP A 673 -12.15 -22.12 -32.85
C ASP A 673 -11.00 -21.30 -32.24
N ASN A 674 -10.99 -19.98 -32.50
CA ASN A 674 -9.89 -19.13 -32.08
C ASN A 674 -9.78 -19.05 -30.55
N ASP A 675 -10.90 -18.94 -29.83
CA ASP A 675 -10.87 -18.85 -28.37
C ASP A 675 -10.31 -20.14 -27.74
N ALA A 676 -10.60 -21.30 -28.35
CA ALA A 676 -10.00 -22.58 -27.95
C ALA A 676 -8.49 -22.66 -28.24
N LYS A 677 -8.01 -22.10 -29.37
CA LYS A 677 -6.57 -22.00 -29.68
C LYS A 677 -5.84 -21.12 -28.67
N GLU A 678 -6.43 -19.98 -28.33
CA GLU A 678 -5.87 -19.04 -27.38
C GLU A 678 -5.81 -19.65 -25.96
N PHE A 679 -6.88 -20.31 -25.52
CA PHE A 679 -6.91 -21.06 -24.26
C PHE A 679 -5.82 -22.14 -24.21
N LEU A 680 -5.70 -22.95 -25.28
CA LEU A 680 -4.68 -23.99 -25.38
C LEU A 680 -3.26 -23.44 -25.38
N THR A 681 -3.06 -22.23 -25.94
CA THR A 681 -1.77 -21.54 -25.90
C THR A 681 -1.40 -21.21 -24.46
N VAL A 682 -2.33 -20.64 -23.67
CA VAL A 682 -2.11 -20.36 -22.24
C VAL A 682 -1.87 -21.66 -21.47
N GLU A 683 -2.70 -22.68 -21.68
CA GLU A 683 -2.52 -23.98 -21.03
C GLU A 683 -1.15 -24.58 -21.35
N ALA A 684 -0.72 -24.59 -22.62
CA ALA A 684 0.58 -25.13 -23.02
C ALA A 684 1.76 -24.42 -22.32
N VAL A 685 1.69 -23.09 -22.19
CA VAL A 685 2.70 -22.28 -21.47
C VAL A 685 2.72 -22.64 -19.98
N LEU A 686 1.55 -22.67 -19.33
CA LEU A 686 1.45 -22.90 -17.88
C LEU A 686 1.78 -24.35 -17.50
N ARG A 687 1.47 -25.33 -18.35
CA ARG A 687 1.86 -26.74 -18.15
C ARG A 687 3.38 -26.91 -18.32
N PHE A 688 4.01 -26.17 -19.23
CA PHE A 688 5.48 -26.16 -19.38
C PHE A 688 6.17 -25.52 -18.16
N TRP A 689 5.69 -24.34 -17.75
CA TRP A 689 6.19 -23.61 -16.58
C TRP A 689 5.47 -24.00 -15.27
N ASN A 690 5.00 -25.25 -15.15
CA ASN A 690 4.17 -25.65 -14.01
C ASN A 690 4.82 -25.36 -12.66
N SER A 691 6.14 -25.61 -12.54
CA SER A 691 6.89 -25.34 -11.30
C SER A 691 7.21 -23.86 -11.05
N ASN A 692 6.94 -22.97 -12.01
CA ASN A 692 7.07 -21.53 -11.84
C ASN A 692 5.93 -20.80 -12.59
N SER A 693 4.75 -20.82 -11.97
CA SER A 693 3.54 -20.18 -12.48
C SER A 693 3.72 -18.69 -12.79
N GLN A 694 4.56 -17.96 -12.04
CA GLN A 694 4.85 -16.55 -12.30
C GLN A 694 5.45 -16.35 -13.69
N ASN A 695 6.47 -17.14 -14.04
CA ASN A 695 7.06 -17.13 -15.38
C ASN A 695 6.01 -17.53 -16.43
N GLY A 696 5.19 -18.54 -16.15
CA GLY A 696 4.12 -18.97 -17.05
C GLY A 696 3.13 -17.84 -17.38
N PHE A 697 2.64 -17.12 -16.38
CA PHE A 697 1.73 -15.99 -16.59
C PHE A 697 2.42 -14.79 -17.25
N LEU A 698 3.68 -14.48 -16.91
CA LEU A 698 4.44 -13.39 -17.56
C LEU A 698 4.75 -13.71 -19.04
N ILE A 699 5.02 -14.97 -19.36
CA ILE A 699 5.21 -15.41 -20.75
C ILE A 699 3.87 -15.41 -21.49
N SER A 700 2.77 -15.78 -20.85
CA SER A 700 1.42 -15.63 -21.42
C SER A 700 1.12 -14.15 -21.74
N ASP A 701 1.52 -13.22 -20.87
CA ASP A 701 1.45 -11.79 -21.17
C ASP A 701 2.28 -11.41 -22.41
N ALA A 702 3.43 -12.05 -22.65
CA ALA A 702 4.23 -11.83 -23.85
C ALA A 702 3.52 -12.32 -25.13
N PHE A 703 2.86 -13.48 -25.08
CA PHE A 703 1.99 -13.96 -26.18
C PHE A 703 0.84 -12.99 -26.45
N LYS A 704 0.25 -12.41 -25.38
CA LYS A 704 -0.79 -11.38 -25.48
C LYS A 704 -0.26 -10.11 -26.15
N HIS A 705 0.92 -9.62 -25.74
CA HIS A 705 1.55 -8.45 -26.37
C HIS A 705 1.96 -8.69 -27.83
N ALA A 706 2.24 -9.94 -28.21
CA ALA A 706 2.48 -10.34 -29.59
C ALA A 706 1.20 -10.46 -30.43
N GLY A 707 0.01 -10.37 -29.83
CA GLY A 707 -1.28 -10.49 -30.49
C GLY A 707 -1.69 -11.93 -30.81
N LEU A 708 -1.06 -12.92 -30.16
CA LEU A 708 -1.35 -14.34 -30.36
C LEU A 708 -2.48 -14.86 -29.46
N ILE A 709 -2.73 -14.18 -28.34
CA ILE A 709 -3.85 -14.46 -27.43
C ILE A 709 -4.48 -13.16 -26.96
N LYS A 710 -5.75 -13.22 -26.57
CA LYS A 710 -6.45 -12.14 -25.88
C LYS A 710 -6.35 -12.29 -24.35
N PRO A 711 -6.56 -11.20 -23.57
CA PRO A 711 -6.59 -11.29 -22.11
C PRO A 711 -7.66 -12.25 -21.58
N GLU A 712 -8.80 -12.39 -22.28
CA GLU A 712 -9.89 -13.30 -21.91
C GLU A 712 -9.44 -14.76 -21.83
N ALA A 713 -8.48 -15.18 -22.66
CA ALA A 713 -7.92 -16.53 -22.61
C ALA A 713 -7.14 -16.80 -21.30
N ILE A 714 -6.44 -15.78 -20.79
CA ILE A 714 -5.73 -15.87 -19.49
C ILE A 714 -6.76 -16.00 -18.36
N PHE A 715 -7.80 -15.17 -18.36
CA PHE A 715 -8.87 -15.25 -17.37
C PHE A 715 -9.61 -16.59 -17.45
N ALA A 716 -9.94 -17.06 -18.66
CA ALA A 716 -10.57 -18.34 -18.88
C ALA A 716 -9.75 -19.48 -18.27
N PHE A 717 -8.43 -19.50 -18.53
CA PHE A 717 -7.54 -20.50 -17.95
C PHE A 717 -7.49 -20.43 -16.42
N SER A 718 -7.31 -19.24 -15.85
CA SER A 718 -7.25 -19.03 -14.40
C SER A 718 -8.52 -19.50 -13.69
N PHE A 719 -9.69 -19.24 -14.28
CA PHE A 719 -11.00 -19.55 -13.71
C PHE A 719 -11.60 -20.88 -14.21
N THR A 720 -10.81 -21.73 -14.86
CA THR A 720 -11.24 -23.09 -15.22
C THR A 720 -11.08 -24.01 -14.01
N GLU A 721 -12.12 -24.81 -13.74
CA GLU A 721 -12.08 -25.80 -12.67
C GLU A 721 -11.56 -27.14 -13.18
N TYR A 722 -10.65 -27.74 -12.42
CA TYR A 722 -10.19 -29.10 -12.61
C TYR A 722 -10.45 -29.85 -11.30
N ASP A 723 -11.17 -30.98 -11.36
CA ASP A 723 -11.56 -31.76 -10.17
C ASP A 723 -12.29 -30.93 -9.08
N ASN A 724 -13.20 -30.04 -9.49
CA ASN A 724 -13.91 -29.05 -8.64
C ASN A 724 -13.00 -28.04 -7.92
N LYS A 725 -11.73 -27.94 -8.32
CA LYS A 725 -10.74 -27.01 -7.77
C LYS A 725 -10.42 -25.91 -8.77
N ASN A 726 -10.44 -24.68 -8.29
CA ASN A 726 -10.14 -23.49 -9.07
C ASN A 726 -8.86 -22.84 -8.55
N ASN A 727 -7.75 -23.07 -9.27
CA ASN A 727 -6.45 -22.51 -8.88
C ASN A 727 -6.44 -20.96 -8.93
N GLY A 728 -7.27 -20.35 -9.78
CA GLY A 728 -7.35 -18.90 -9.90
C GLY A 728 -7.90 -18.17 -8.68
N LEU A 729 -8.60 -18.88 -7.79
CA LEU A 729 -9.09 -18.33 -6.52
C LEU A 729 -8.05 -18.40 -5.38
N VAL A 730 -7.03 -19.25 -5.49
CA VAL A 730 -6.14 -19.58 -4.37
C VAL A 730 -4.66 -19.32 -4.65
N ASP A 731 -4.21 -19.49 -5.89
CA ASP A 731 -2.81 -19.30 -6.24
C ASP A 731 -2.51 -17.80 -6.39
N GLY A 732 -1.56 -17.32 -5.59
CA GLY A 732 -1.20 -15.91 -5.53
C GLY A 732 -0.76 -15.34 -6.89
N THR A 733 -0.13 -16.14 -7.74
CA THR A 733 0.30 -15.65 -9.07
C THR A 733 -0.81 -15.57 -10.08
N SER A 734 -1.81 -16.45 -10.00
CA SER A 734 -3.00 -16.35 -10.84
C SER A 734 -3.85 -15.14 -10.42
N ILE A 735 -3.99 -14.88 -9.12
CA ILE A 735 -4.67 -13.69 -8.59
C ILE A 735 -3.93 -12.42 -9.04
N GLU A 736 -2.61 -12.35 -8.84
CA GLU A 736 -1.76 -11.25 -9.31
C GLU A 736 -1.85 -11.06 -10.84
N SER A 737 -1.85 -12.15 -11.61
CA SER A 737 -1.99 -12.10 -13.08
C SER A 737 -3.35 -11.55 -13.49
N THR A 738 -4.43 -11.91 -12.78
CA THR A 738 -5.78 -11.40 -13.03
C THR A 738 -5.84 -9.89 -12.82
N PHE A 739 -5.43 -9.39 -11.65
CA PHE A 739 -5.40 -7.95 -11.38
C PHE A 739 -4.46 -7.20 -12.32
N ARG A 740 -3.28 -7.76 -12.64
CA ARG A 740 -2.36 -7.16 -13.61
C ARG A 740 -3.00 -6.99 -14.98
N ASN A 741 -3.68 -8.03 -15.47
CA ASN A 741 -4.36 -7.99 -16.76
C ASN A 741 -5.54 -7.02 -16.77
N LEU A 742 -6.36 -7.00 -15.71
CA LEU A 742 -7.45 -6.03 -15.57
C LEU A 742 -6.94 -4.59 -15.51
N SER A 743 -5.85 -4.32 -14.78
CA SER A 743 -5.27 -2.97 -14.72
C SER A 743 -4.67 -2.52 -16.07
N GLN A 744 -3.98 -3.42 -16.78
CA GLN A 744 -3.45 -3.14 -18.13
C GLN A 744 -4.53 -2.86 -19.17
N HIS A 745 -5.72 -3.47 -18.99
CA HIS A 745 -6.87 -3.33 -19.88
C HIS A 745 -8.05 -2.63 -19.20
N SER A 746 -7.78 -1.73 -18.26
CA SER A 746 -8.83 -1.08 -17.46
C SER A 746 -9.83 -0.28 -18.30
N ASN A 747 -9.42 0.21 -19.48
CA ASN A 747 -10.32 0.87 -20.44
C ASN A 747 -11.19 -0.11 -21.23
N ASN A 748 -10.87 -1.41 -21.22
CA ASN A 748 -11.67 -2.44 -21.87
C ASN A 748 -12.71 -3.00 -20.91
N VAL A 749 -13.93 -2.51 -21.08
CA VAL A 749 -15.10 -2.89 -20.29
C VAL A 749 -15.44 -4.39 -20.45
N GLU A 750 -15.12 -5.00 -21.60
CA GLU A 750 -15.41 -6.41 -21.88
C GLU A 750 -14.62 -7.35 -20.96
N CYS A 751 -13.35 -7.03 -20.67
CA CYS A 751 -12.51 -7.82 -19.76
C CYS A 751 -13.08 -7.83 -18.33
N LEU A 752 -13.55 -6.67 -17.86
CA LEU A 752 -14.14 -6.52 -16.54
C LEU A 752 -15.44 -7.32 -16.42
N GLU A 753 -16.32 -7.17 -17.41
CA GLU A 753 -17.56 -7.94 -17.49
C GLU A 753 -17.30 -9.45 -17.51
N TYR A 754 -16.35 -9.90 -18.33
CA TYR A 754 -16.00 -11.32 -18.43
C TYR A 754 -15.56 -11.91 -17.08
N VAL A 755 -14.67 -11.23 -16.35
CA VAL A 755 -14.22 -11.71 -15.03
C VAL A 755 -15.36 -11.73 -14.02
N PHE A 756 -16.21 -10.71 -14.01
CA PHE A 756 -17.38 -10.65 -13.13
C PHE A 756 -18.36 -11.82 -13.41
N GLU A 757 -18.67 -12.08 -14.68
CA GLU A 757 -19.55 -13.19 -15.09
C GLU A 757 -18.96 -14.55 -14.70
N ARG A 758 -17.66 -14.78 -14.95
CA ARG A 758 -16.97 -16.02 -14.57
C ARG A 758 -17.01 -16.26 -13.06
N LEU A 759 -16.79 -15.22 -12.25
CA LEU A 759 -16.87 -15.33 -10.80
C LEU A 759 -18.31 -15.59 -10.31
N CYS A 760 -19.32 -15.00 -10.97
CA CYS A 760 -20.72 -15.31 -10.69
C CYS A 760 -21.03 -16.79 -10.97
N ILE A 761 -20.56 -17.33 -12.10
CA ILE A 761 -20.73 -18.75 -12.45
C ILE A 761 -20.12 -19.65 -11.37
N ILE A 762 -18.87 -19.41 -10.97
CA ILE A 762 -18.19 -20.20 -9.92
C ILE A 762 -18.96 -20.11 -8.59
N THR A 763 -19.44 -18.91 -8.24
CA THR A 763 -20.21 -18.69 -7.01
C THR A 763 -21.51 -19.50 -7.04
N ASN A 764 -22.24 -19.48 -8.16
CA ASN A 764 -23.49 -20.22 -8.32
C ASN A 764 -23.29 -21.74 -8.29
N GLU A 765 -22.26 -22.24 -8.99
CA GLU A 765 -21.92 -23.66 -8.97
C GLU A 765 -21.58 -24.12 -7.54
N THR A 766 -20.89 -23.28 -6.78
CA THR A 766 -20.55 -23.55 -5.38
C THR A 766 -21.80 -23.56 -4.48
N ILE A 767 -22.71 -22.59 -4.64
CA ILE A 767 -23.98 -22.56 -3.92
C ILE A 767 -24.83 -23.81 -4.23
N ALA A 768 -24.87 -24.22 -5.50
CA ALA A 768 -25.60 -25.42 -5.92
C ALA A 768 -25.03 -26.70 -5.26
N GLN A 769 -23.71 -26.77 -5.09
CA GLN A 769 -23.05 -27.87 -4.37
C GLN A 769 -23.31 -27.84 -2.86
N LEU A 770 -23.44 -26.65 -2.26
CA LEU A 770 -23.76 -26.48 -0.84
C LEU A 770 -25.22 -26.86 -0.50
N GLN A 771 -26.12 -26.87 -1.49
CA GLN A 771 -27.54 -27.22 -1.32
C GLN A 771 -28.28 -26.33 -0.29
N VAL A 772 -27.87 -25.08 -0.15
CA VAL A 772 -28.48 -24.11 0.78
C VAL A 772 -29.75 -23.51 0.16
N PRO A 773 -30.84 -23.32 0.92
CA PRO A 773 -32.04 -22.62 0.47
C PRO A 773 -31.74 -21.19 0.00
N ALA A 774 -32.47 -20.71 -1.02
CA ALA A 774 -32.19 -19.40 -1.63
C ALA A 774 -32.28 -18.19 -0.69
N GLU A 775 -33.04 -18.31 0.41
CA GLU A 775 -33.29 -17.24 1.39
C GLU A 775 -32.32 -17.26 2.58
N GLU A 776 -31.61 -18.38 2.79
CA GLU A 776 -30.75 -18.59 3.96
C GLU A 776 -29.36 -18.00 3.72
N GLU A 777 -28.76 -17.43 4.76
CA GLU A 777 -27.41 -16.89 4.65
C GLU A 777 -26.37 -18.01 4.73
N ILE A 778 -25.38 -17.99 3.84
CA ILE A 778 -24.22 -18.87 3.92
C ILE A 778 -23.28 -18.30 4.98
N VAL A 779 -23.26 -18.94 6.14
CA VAL A 779 -22.42 -18.54 7.28
C VAL A 779 -21.22 -19.50 7.38
N CYS A 780 -20.01 -18.94 7.35
CA CYS A 780 -18.81 -19.68 7.71
C CYS A 780 -18.77 -19.84 9.23
N PRO A 781 -18.73 -21.08 9.77
CA PRO A 781 -18.64 -21.28 11.20
C PRO A 781 -17.30 -20.77 11.72
N THR A 782 -17.30 -20.15 12.90
CA THR A 782 -16.07 -19.75 13.59
C THR A 782 -15.38 -21.01 14.11
N ILE A 783 -14.31 -21.45 13.44
CA ILE A 783 -13.57 -22.64 13.84
C ILE A 783 -12.61 -22.27 15.00
N SER A 784 -13.01 -22.53 16.25
CA SER A 784 -12.10 -22.42 17.39
C SER A 784 -11.31 -23.71 17.62
N ASP A 785 -10.20 -23.59 18.34
CA ASP A 785 -9.35 -24.72 18.73
C ASP A 785 -10.07 -25.70 19.67
N ASP A 786 -11.07 -25.21 20.42
CA ASP A 786 -11.85 -26.00 21.39
C ASP A 786 -13.03 -26.77 20.79
N MET A 787 -13.35 -26.56 19.50
CA MET A 787 -14.47 -27.27 18.87
C MET A 787 -14.08 -28.68 18.44
N GLU A 788 -14.69 -29.69 19.06
CA GLU A 788 -14.75 -31.08 18.59
C GLU A 788 -15.63 -31.17 17.33
N ILE A 789 -15.15 -30.65 16.20
CA ILE A 789 -15.73 -30.93 14.89
C ILE A 789 -15.16 -32.27 14.40
N ASP A 790 -16.02 -33.17 13.92
CA ASP A 790 -15.55 -34.27 13.08
C ASP A 790 -15.10 -33.69 11.74
N LEU A 791 -13.82 -33.30 11.71
CA LEU A 791 -13.22 -32.64 10.56
C LEU A 791 -13.22 -33.54 9.32
N GLU A 792 -13.29 -34.86 9.44
CA GLU A 792 -13.34 -35.70 8.24
C GLU A 792 -14.70 -35.61 7.53
N GLU A 793 -15.78 -35.45 8.30
CA GLU A 793 -17.14 -35.31 7.75
C GLU A 793 -17.47 -33.87 7.32
N GLU A 794 -17.04 -32.87 8.10
CA GLU A 794 -17.41 -31.46 7.86
C GLU A 794 -16.46 -30.71 6.89
N LEU A 795 -15.20 -31.14 6.74
CA LEU A 795 -14.22 -30.43 5.91
C LEU A 795 -14.64 -30.25 4.45
N PRO A 796 -15.28 -31.22 3.75
CA PRO A 796 -15.77 -31.01 2.40
C PRO A 796 -16.80 -29.86 2.31
N ARG A 797 -17.69 -29.76 3.30
CA ARG A 797 -18.67 -28.66 3.38
C ARG A 797 -17.98 -27.33 3.66
N LEU A 798 -17.04 -27.30 4.60
CA LEU A 798 -16.24 -26.11 4.92
C LEU A 798 -15.44 -25.62 3.72
N ASP A 799 -14.83 -26.53 2.95
CA ASP A 799 -14.04 -26.18 1.76
C ASP A 799 -14.91 -25.49 0.69
N LEU A 800 -16.15 -25.95 0.51
CA LEU A 800 -17.12 -25.28 -0.36
C LEU A 800 -17.54 -23.90 0.17
N ILE A 801 -17.71 -23.74 1.48
CA ILE A 801 -17.99 -22.42 2.08
C ILE A 801 -16.81 -21.47 1.84
N TRP A 802 -15.58 -21.92 2.03
CA TRP A 802 -14.39 -21.10 1.75
C TRP A 802 -14.23 -20.77 0.27
N LYS A 803 -14.60 -21.68 -0.64
CA LYS A 803 -14.67 -21.40 -2.08
C LYS A 803 -15.66 -20.25 -2.36
N TYR A 804 -16.86 -20.32 -1.77
CA TYR A 804 -17.89 -19.28 -1.88
C TYR A 804 -17.40 -17.93 -1.33
N GLU A 805 -16.84 -17.89 -0.11
CA GLU A 805 -16.35 -16.64 0.49
C GLU A 805 -15.21 -16.04 -0.33
N THR A 806 -14.32 -16.87 -0.88
CA THR A 806 -13.22 -16.41 -1.72
C THR A 806 -13.73 -15.82 -3.04
N SER A 807 -14.69 -16.47 -3.72
CA SER A 807 -15.24 -15.95 -4.98
C SER A 807 -16.03 -14.65 -4.77
N VAL A 808 -16.83 -14.58 -3.70
CA VAL A 808 -17.56 -13.37 -3.30
C VAL A 808 -16.61 -12.23 -2.94
N SER A 809 -15.55 -12.51 -2.17
CA SER A 809 -14.54 -11.50 -1.86
C SER A 809 -13.77 -11.05 -3.10
N PHE A 810 -13.56 -11.93 -4.09
CA PHE A 810 -12.94 -11.55 -5.36
C PHE A 810 -13.82 -10.55 -6.11
N ILE A 811 -15.13 -10.81 -6.20
CA ILE A 811 -16.12 -9.89 -6.79
C ILE A 811 -16.07 -8.53 -6.08
N LYS A 812 -16.08 -8.52 -4.74
CA LYS A 812 -15.96 -7.29 -3.95
C LYS A 812 -14.70 -6.49 -4.34
N SER A 813 -13.55 -7.15 -4.41
CA SER A 813 -12.28 -6.50 -4.75
C SER A 813 -12.26 -5.92 -6.17
N ILE A 814 -12.79 -6.63 -7.18
CA ILE A 814 -12.81 -6.10 -8.56
C ILE A 814 -13.79 -4.93 -8.71
N LEU A 815 -14.99 -5.00 -8.09
CA LEU A 815 -15.97 -3.91 -8.13
C LEU A 815 -15.43 -2.65 -7.46
N ARG A 816 -14.76 -2.81 -6.31
CA ARG A 816 -14.12 -1.70 -5.61
C ARG A 816 -12.96 -1.10 -6.39
N LYS A 817 -11.98 -1.92 -6.78
CA LYS A 817 -10.72 -1.45 -7.37
C LYS A 817 -10.92 -0.81 -8.74
N TYR A 818 -11.91 -1.28 -9.49
CA TYR A 818 -12.25 -0.77 -10.81
C TYR A 818 -13.63 -0.06 -10.81
N ALA A 819 -14.01 0.54 -9.68
CA ALA A 819 -15.32 1.18 -9.51
C ALA A 819 -15.64 2.15 -10.65
N ALA A 820 -14.72 3.07 -10.98
CA ALA A 820 -14.89 4.03 -12.07
C ALA A 820 -15.18 3.36 -13.42
N GLN A 821 -14.54 2.23 -13.71
CA GLN A 821 -14.68 1.45 -14.94
C GLN A 821 -15.94 0.58 -14.95
N TYR A 822 -16.46 0.19 -13.78
CA TYR A 822 -17.74 -0.53 -13.64
C TYR A 822 -18.96 0.40 -13.66
N ARG A 823 -18.83 1.71 -13.37
CA ARG A 823 -19.96 2.67 -13.42
C ARG A 823 -20.77 2.62 -14.72
N PRO A 824 -20.18 2.54 -15.93
CA PRO A 824 -20.94 2.41 -17.17
C PRO A 824 -21.65 1.05 -17.33
N LEU A 825 -21.18 0.01 -16.64
CA LEU A 825 -21.77 -1.34 -16.66
C LEU A 825 -22.83 -1.56 -15.58
N ALA A 826 -22.88 -0.71 -14.55
CA ALA A 826 -23.68 -0.95 -13.36
C ALA A 826 -25.16 -1.23 -13.67
N ASP A 827 -25.79 -0.48 -14.58
CA ASP A 827 -27.18 -0.70 -14.98
C ASP A 827 -27.38 -2.06 -15.67
N LYS A 828 -26.47 -2.44 -16.58
CA LYS A 828 -26.48 -3.74 -17.27
C LYS A 828 -26.34 -4.89 -16.27
N LEU A 829 -25.39 -4.78 -15.34
CA LEU A 829 -25.15 -5.78 -14.29
C LEU A 829 -26.35 -5.90 -13.34
N ARG A 830 -26.97 -4.76 -12.97
CA ARG A 830 -28.15 -4.72 -12.11
C ARG A 830 -29.34 -5.48 -12.72
N GLU A 831 -29.61 -5.26 -14.01
CA GLU A 831 -30.69 -5.94 -14.72
C GLU A 831 -30.40 -7.45 -14.88
N GLY A 832 -29.16 -7.80 -15.23
CA GLY A 832 -28.74 -9.19 -15.47
C GLY A 832 -28.65 -10.06 -14.21
N LEU A 833 -28.32 -9.47 -13.05
CA LEU A 833 -28.09 -10.20 -11.78
C LEU A 833 -29.27 -11.05 -11.32
N SER A 834 -30.50 -10.59 -11.59
CA SER A 834 -31.72 -11.32 -11.24
C SER A 834 -31.81 -12.70 -11.88
N THR A 835 -31.28 -12.83 -13.10
CA THR A 835 -31.21 -14.07 -13.87
C THR A 835 -29.91 -14.83 -13.58
N ALA A 836 -28.82 -14.09 -13.38
CA ALA A 836 -27.49 -14.67 -13.19
C ALA A 836 -27.31 -15.32 -11.81
N VAL A 837 -27.80 -14.72 -10.72
CA VAL A 837 -27.58 -15.21 -9.33
C VAL A 837 -28.93 -15.56 -8.68
N PRO A 838 -29.31 -16.86 -8.63
CA PRO A 838 -30.60 -17.27 -8.09
C PRO A 838 -30.68 -17.19 -6.56
N HIS A 839 -29.54 -17.25 -5.85
CA HIS A 839 -29.48 -17.13 -4.40
C HIS A 839 -29.75 -15.69 -3.94
N GLN A 840 -30.80 -15.48 -3.15
CA GLN A 840 -31.34 -14.16 -2.87
C GLN A 840 -30.40 -13.31 -2.02
N GLN A 841 -29.78 -13.89 -0.99
CA GLN A 841 -28.86 -13.15 -0.11
C GLN A 841 -27.62 -12.64 -0.87
N THR A 842 -26.96 -13.52 -1.63
CA THR A 842 -25.79 -13.15 -2.44
C THR A 842 -26.16 -12.12 -3.50
N ARG A 843 -27.31 -12.28 -4.16
CA ARG A 843 -27.79 -11.31 -5.14
C ARG A 843 -28.00 -9.92 -4.51
N ASN A 844 -28.64 -9.86 -3.34
CA ASN A 844 -28.86 -8.58 -2.64
C ASN A 844 -27.53 -7.92 -2.26
N GLN A 845 -26.54 -8.71 -1.84
CA GLN A 845 -25.20 -8.23 -1.55
C GLN A 845 -24.52 -7.64 -2.79
N PHE A 846 -24.56 -8.34 -3.93
CA PHE A 846 -23.98 -7.85 -5.18
C PHE A 846 -24.68 -6.59 -5.71
N LEU A 847 -26.01 -6.51 -5.59
CA LEU A 847 -26.76 -5.30 -5.94
C LEU A 847 -26.34 -4.11 -5.08
N THR A 848 -26.18 -4.32 -3.77
CA THR A 848 -25.69 -3.28 -2.84
C THR A 848 -24.31 -2.78 -3.27
N TRP A 849 -23.38 -3.69 -3.58
CA TRP A 849 -22.04 -3.31 -4.04
C TRP A 849 -22.05 -2.58 -5.37
N ILE A 850 -22.90 -2.96 -6.33
CA ILE A 850 -23.02 -2.25 -7.61
C ILE A 850 -23.55 -0.83 -7.40
N ASP A 851 -24.47 -0.62 -6.46
CA ASP A 851 -24.96 0.71 -6.12
C ASP A 851 -23.90 1.55 -5.39
N GLU A 852 -23.06 0.92 -4.55
CA GLU A 852 -21.94 1.56 -3.85
C GLU A 852 -20.81 2.04 -4.77
N ILE A 853 -20.68 1.52 -5.99
CA ILE A 853 -19.68 1.95 -6.99
C ILE A 853 -19.81 3.43 -7.37
N TYR A 854 -21.00 4.02 -7.21
CA TYR A 854 -21.19 5.47 -7.43
C TYR A 854 -20.73 6.32 -6.24
N GLN A 855 -20.46 5.71 -5.09
CA GLN A 855 -20.04 6.38 -3.85
C GLN A 855 -18.52 6.39 -3.65
N ILE A 856 -17.78 5.54 -4.40
CA ILE A 856 -16.31 5.39 -4.41
C ILE A 856 -15.78 5.88 -5.75
#